data_AF-A0A819Z892-F1
#
_entry.id   AF-A0A819Z892-F1
#
_cell.length_a   1.000
_cell.length_b   1.000
_cell.length_c   1.000
_cell.angle_alpha   90.00
_cell.angle_beta   90.00
_cell.angle_gamma   90.00
#
_symmetry.space_group_name_H-M   'P 1'
#
loop_
_entity.id
_entity.type
_entity.pdbx_description
1 polymer ?
#
loop_
_entity_poly.entity_id
_entity_poly.type
_entity_poly.pdbx_seq_one_letter_code
_entity_poly.pdbx_strand_id
1 'polypeptide(L)'
;MQTHRSLIDRLQLLSSTLSSQLIDTNERERVRRRLNEIIRRWTQLEQDLIGEEENMEEMKNLTELYNNINITCEQWLKQTRNLINELINTRNVEIFDQLIPKAKNFLFEYQTSLENLQRLRNRLNRLVQTNRTPEATQKLNEVDRLLNEMTSHRENLEQRLDLSQKMHFQLNEFNKQYLFYEQWLENIQRTYDTITEQTLTTDEKLQRYHDIQIELDKRKQIINTLIHDYPQIVQLISIPIQQLIGNIERIKTNVTRKQEEYENQNQQQKDYRTRIEFLFEWLKQTHKYEPLSDKRDLDSLQREHARLIEKRQLIDEKSHDIDLLLRNINSSNLPNDTLQRLRQEIEHLKERFAETVIELETRTTFIKKTIKDVDEQQRKHRTYQESLNKLSSLVQHDYQIPGRSIEDALKALDEQMIKFESQNEERERRKRQREREWHLFMDEINLLQDKLNTFKQRKINTQDSIEEQLHFIRMQNQELDQYQDELSQLKQHGQTMCIEDGGSMPLPSEIHLLQSMITFLREQFEQRRQYLLQAERSRDIYLNECKLYEDIFNLTMERLSRSIQVASTSDQYARQLSEYKIYNEQIAEKHRQLNILYDKLDHDTRTRYLKQHNDLEKRSNELQDKIIEQTIYYEYLLRIWREYETRLDDIRHQIDEIQKQLPLTKRLLHFEQIQAAFVLYKVQKIIFFFL
;
A
#
# COMPACT_ATOMS: atom_id res chain seq x y z
N MET A 1 28.97 -7.98 -83.53
CA MET A 1 27.94 -7.08 -84.10
C MET A 1 28.22 -6.65 -85.55
N GLN A 2 29.28 -5.86 -85.85
CA GLN A 2 29.53 -5.37 -87.24
C GLN A 2 29.77 -6.46 -88.29
N THR A 3 30.48 -7.53 -87.94
CA THR A 3 30.67 -8.72 -88.79
C THR A 3 29.39 -9.54 -88.99
N HIS A 4 28.40 -9.41 -88.09
CA HIS A 4 27.15 -10.18 -88.12
C HIS A 4 26.09 -9.54 -89.03
N ARG A 5 25.93 -8.20 -89.00
CA ARG A 5 25.05 -7.49 -89.96
C ARG A 5 25.48 -7.72 -91.40
N SER A 6 26.79 -7.71 -91.66
CA SER A 6 27.39 -8.06 -92.95
C SER A 6 27.00 -9.46 -93.46
N LEU A 7 26.87 -10.45 -92.56
CA LEU A 7 26.44 -11.81 -92.90
C LEU A 7 24.93 -11.89 -93.19
N ILE A 8 24.11 -11.14 -92.46
CA ILE A 8 22.65 -11.03 -92.73
C ILE A 8 22.41 -10.37 -94.08
N ASP A 9 23.10 -9.27 -94.36
CA ASP A 9 23.00 -8.57 -95.65
C ASP A 9 23.44 -9.49 -96.81
N ARG A 10 24.51 -10.28 -96.61
CA ARG A 10 24.96 -11.30 -97.58
C ARG A 10 23.97 -12.45 -97.75
N LEU A 11 23.32 -12.92 -96.67
CA LEU A 11 22.30 -13.97 -96.73
C LEU A 11 21.00 -13.48 -97.39
N GLN A 12 20.61 -12.23 -97.16
CA GLN A 12 19.49 -11.57 -97.84
C GLN A 12 19.80 -11.38 -99.34
N LEU A 13 21.03 -11.00 -99.69
CA LEU A 13 21.50 -10.90 -101.06
C LEU A 13 21.59 -12.27 -101.75
N LEU A 14 22.09 -13.30 -101.07
CA LEU A 14 22.11 -14.68 -101.56
C LEU A 14 20.68 -15.22 -101.74
N SER A 15 19.77 -14.91 -100.82
CA SER A 15 18.36 -15.28 -100.89
C SER A 15 17.66 -14.67 -102.11
N SER A 16 17.86 -13.38 -102.37
CA SER A 16 17.30 -12.70 -103.53
C SER A 16 17.91 -13.19 -104.85
N THR A 17 19.21 -13.54 -104.83
CA THR A 17 19.93 -14.08 -106.00
C THR A 17 19.50 -15.52 -106.33
N LEU A 18 19.44 -16.41 -105.34
CA LEU A 18 18.99 -17.81 -105.52
C LEU A 18 17.51 -17.88 -105.90
N SER A 19 16.67 -17.03 -105.30
CA SER A 19 15.23 -16.99 -105.63
C SER A 19 14.96 -16.48 -107.05
N SER A 20 15.84 -15.64 -107.62
CA SER A 20 15.67 -15.15 -109.00
C SER A 20 16.19 -16.12 -110.07
N GLN A 21 17.09 -17.05 -109.71
CA GLN A 21 17.67 -18.04 -110.63
C GLN A 21 16.91 -19.38 -110.72
N LEU A 22 16.02 -19.69 -109.75
CA LEU A 22 15.20 -20.91 -109.76
C LEU A 22 13.99 -20.76 -110.69
N ILE A 23 13.88 -21.58 -111.74
CA ILE A 23 12.79 -21.52 -112.75
C ILE A 23 11.50 -22.19 -112.23
N ASP A 24 11.62 -23.22 -111.39
CA ASP A 24 10.47 -23.87 -110.75
C ASP A 24 9.92 -23.00 -109.60
N THR A 25 8.64 -22.63 -109.72
CA THR A 25 7.93 -21.78 -108.77
C THR A 25 7.72 -22.43 -107.40
N ASN A 26 7.60 -23.76 -107.34
CA ASN A 26 7.43 -24.48 -106.08
C ASN A 26 8.75 -24.59 -105.30
N GLU A 27 9.87 -24.84 -105.99
CA GLU A 27 11.19 -24.85 -105.36
C GLU A 27 11.60 -23.46 -104.88
N ARG A 28 11.33 -22.42 -105.69
CA ARG A 28 11.57 -21.02 -105.32
C ARG A 28 10.85 -20.65 -104.03
N GLU A 29 9.58 -21.01 -103.88
CA GLU A 29 8.80 -20.72 -102.68
C GLU A 29 9.27 -21.53 -101.46
N ARG A 30 9.69 -22.79 -101.66
CA ARG A 30 10.27 -23.63 -100.60
C ARG A 30 11.58 -23.05 -100.07
N VAL A 31 12.48 -22.62 -100.96
CA VAL A 31 13.76 -21.99 -100.62
C VAL A 31 13.53 -20.66 -99.91
N ARG A 32 12.60 -19.82 -100.40
CA ARG A 32 12.22 -18.55 -99.76
C ARG A 32 11.70 -18.73 -98.34
N ARG A 33 10.79 -19.69 -98.10
CA ARG A 33 10.28 -19.97 -96.75
C ARG A 33 11.38 -20.44 -95.80
N ARG A 34 12.29 -21.28 -96.29
CA ARG A 34 13.40 -21.78 -95.47
C ARG A 34 14.39 -20.67 -95.12
N LEU A 35 14.72 -19.79 -96.06
CA LEU A 35 15.60 -18.64 -95.83
C LEU A 35 14.95 -17.61 -94.90
N ASN A 36 13.66 -17.33 -95.05
CA ASN A 36 12.92 -16.45 -94.14
C ASN A 36 12.86 -17.01 -92.71
N GLU A 37 12.69 -18.33 -92.55
CA GLU A 37 12.73 -18.98 -91.23
C GLU A 37 14.13 -18.93 -90.61
N ILE A 38 15.20 -19.09 -91.43
CA ILE A 38 16.58 -18.91 -90.97
C ILE A 38 16.81 -17.47 -90.52
N ILE A 39 16.39 -16.47 -91.31
CA ILE A 39 16.49 -15.05 -90.94
C ILE A 39 15.70 -14.77 -89.66
N ARG A 40 14.47 -15.28 -89.53
CA ARG A 40 13.64 -15.10 -88.33
C ARG A 40 14.31 -15.70 -87.08
N ARG A 41 14.78 -16.94 -87.15
CA ARG A 41 15.50 -17.59 -86.04
C ARG A 41 16.81 -16.88 -85.70
N TRP A 42 17.49 -16.34 -86.71
CA TRP A 42 18.73 -15.60 -86.52
C TRP A 42 18.50 -14.23 -85.87
N THR A 43 17.47 -13.48 -86.30
CA THR A 43 17.06 -12.22 -85.66
C THR A 43 16.59 -12.46 -84.23
N GLN A 44 15.87 -13.55 -83.97
CA GLN A 44 15.52 -13.94 -82.59
C GLN A 44 16.79 -14.19 -81.77
N LEU A 45 17.76 -14.94 -82.30
CA LEU A 45 19.02 -15.21 -81.61
C LEU A 45 19.88 -13.95 -81.40
N GLU A 46 19.85 -12.98 -82.32
CA GLU A 46 20.49 -11.67 -82.15
C GLU A 46 19.80 -10.83 -81.06
N GLN A 47 18.46 -10.84 -81.02
CA GLN A 47 17.69 -10.17 -79.97
C GLN A 47 17.90 -10.83 -78.60
N ASP A 48 17.96 -12.16 -78.55
CA ASP A 48 18.23 -12.93 -77.34
C ASP A 48 19.66 -12.64 -76.84
N LEU A 49 20.66 -12.57 -77.74
CA LEU A 49 22.05 -12.21 -77.39
C LEU A 49 22.19 -10.77 -76.88
N ILE A 50 21.51 -9.80 -77.51
CA ILE A 50 21.50 -8.41 -77.04
C ILE A 50 20.84 -8.33 -75.65
N GLY A 51 19.73 -9.05 -75.46
CA GLY A 51 19.07 -9.14 -74.16
C GLY A 51 19.98 -9.77 -73.10
N GLU A 52 20.72 -10.84 -73.42
CA GLU A 52 21.70 -11.44 -72.52
C GLU A 52 22.86 -10.48 -72.18
N GLU A 53 23.40 -9.74 -73.15
CA GLU A 53 24.48 -8.76 -72.94
C GLU A 53 24.03 -7.61 -72.03
N GLU A 54 22.84 -7.04 -72.28
CA GLU A 54 22.23 -6.02 -71.43
C GLU A 54 21.99 -6.52 -70.00
N ASN A 55 21.51 -7.77 -69.86
CA ASN A 55 21.29 -8.40 -68.55
C ASN A 55 22.60 -8.64 -67.79
N MET A 56 23.67 -9.05 -68.47
CA MET A 56 24.98 -9.25 -67.84
C MET A 56 25.58 -7.92 -67.36
N GLU A 57 25.44 -6.84 -68.15
CA GLU A 57 25.90 -5.52 -67.74
C GLU A 57 25.06 -4.95 -66.58
N GLU A 58 23.73 -5.14 -66.59
CA GLU A 58 22.89 -4.79 -65.44
C GLU A 58 23.27 -5.60 -64.19
N MET A 59 23.53 -6.90 -64.33
CA MET A 59 23.94 -7.75 -63.20
C MET A 59 25.29 -7.33 -62.60
N LYS A 60 26.25 -6.95 -63.44
CA LYS A 60 27.54 -6.39 -62.99
C LYS A 60 27.35 -5.11 -62.19
N ASN A 61 26.52 -4.19 -62.69
CA ASN A 61 26.19 -2.93 -62.01
C ASN A 61 25.46 -3.17 -60.67
N LEU A 62 24.54 -4.13 -60.61
CA LEU A 62 23.85 -4.50 -59.37
C LEU A 62 24.78 -5.17 -58.36
N THR A 63 25.77 -5.95 -58.83
CA THR A 63 26.77 -6.59 -57.96
C THR A 63 27.72 -5.56 -57.36
N GLU A 64 28.16 -4.56 -58.13
CA GLU A 64 28.95 -3.44 -57.61
C GLU A 64 28.15 -2.61 -56.60
N LEU A 65 26.88 -2.31 -56.92
CA LEU A 65 25.97 -1.63 -56.00
C LEU A 65 25.76 -2.42 -54.71
N TYR A 66 25.59 -3.75 -54.81
CA TYR A 66 25.50 -4.64 -53.65
C TYR A 66 26.75 -4.55 -52.79
N ASN A 67 27.95 -4.67 -53.36
CA ASN A 67 29.19 -4.64 -52.59
C ASN A 67 29.36 -3.31 -51.84
N ASN A 68 29.03 -2.19 -52.50
CA ASN A 68 29.08 -0.86 -51.89
C ASN A 68 28.07 -0.74 -50.73
N ILE A 69 26.82 -1.16 -50.93
CA ILE A 69 25.79 -1.15 -49.89
C ILE A 69 26.16 -2.10 -48.74
N ASN A 70 26.69 -3.29 -49.03
CA ASN A 70 27.07 -4.28 -48.02
C ASN A 70 28.14 -3.73 -47.06
N ILE A 71 29.19 -3.09 -47.57
CA ILE A 71 30.23 -2.44 -46.73
C ILE A 71 29.60 -1.41 -45.79
N THR A 72 28.70 -0.57 -46.33
CA THR A 72 27.98 0.41 -45.52
C THR A 72 27.12 -0.27 -44.46
N CYS A 73 26.31 -1.27 -44.82
CA CYS A 73 25.47 -2.02 -43.89
C CYS A 73 26.26 -2.71 -42.77
N GLU A 74 27.42 -3.31 -43.07
CA GLU A 74 28.30 -3.91 -42.07
C GLU A 74 28.81 -2.88 -41.05
N GLN A 75 29.17 -1.68 -41.52
CA GLN A 75 29.56 -0.57 -40.65
C GLN A 75 28.40 -0.13 -39.75
N TRP A 76 27.20 0.02 -40.31
CA TRP A 76 25.99 0.34 -39.55
C TRP A 76 25.67 -0.71 -38.50
N LEU A 77 25.74 -2.00 -38.84
CA LEU A 77 25.52 -3.10 -37.90
C LEU A 77 26.52 -3.05 -36.74
N LYS A 78 27.80 -2.81 -37.03
CA LYS A 78 28.86 -2.66 -36.00
C LYS A 78 28.58 -1.48 -35.09
N GLN A 79 28.26 -0.32 -35.65
CA GLN A 79 27.96 0.90 -34.88
C GLN A 79 26.70 0.73 -34.04
N THR A 80 25.68 0.05 -34.56
CA THR A 80 24.44 -0.28 -33.83
C THR A 80 24.73 -1.16 -32.61
N ARG A 81 25.53 -2.22 -32.77
CA ARG A 81 25.94 -3.08 -31.65
C ARG A 81 26.70 -2.31 -30.58
N ASN A 82 27.63 -1.45 -30.99
CA ASN A 82 28.37 -0.61 -30.06
C ASN A 82 27.44 0.33 -29.29
N LEU A 83 26.49 0.96 -29.98
CA LEU A 83 25.55 1.89 -29.36
C LEU A 83 24.57 1.18 -28.41
N ILE A 84 24.08 0.00 -28.79
CA ILE A 84 23.29 -0.87 -27.90
C ILE A 84 24.10 -1.19 -26.63
N ASN A 85 25.37 -1.57 -26.77
CA ASN A 85 26.23 -1.86 -25.63
C ASN A 85 26.50 -0.62 -24.75
N GLU A 86 26.71 0.55 -25.34
CA GLU A 86 26.83 1.82 -24.63
C GLU A 86 25.56 2.11 -23.81
N LEU A 87 24.38 1.98 -24.43
CA LEU A 87 23.09 2.16 -23.76
C LEU A 87 22.80 1.11 -22.68
N ILE A 88 23.31 -0.11 -22.82
CA ILE A 88 23.19 -1.18 -21.81
C ILE A 88 23.98 -0.85 -20.56
N ASN A 89 25.20 -0.37 -20.73
CA ASN A 89 26.14 -0.15 -19.63
C ASN A 89 25.99 1.22 -18.96
N THR A 90 25.18 2.11 -19.52
CA THR A 90 24.99 3.46 -18.98
C THR A 90 24.18 3.43 -17.69
N ARG A 91 24.70 4.11 -16.67
CA ARG A 91 24.10 4.23 -15.33
C ARG A 91 23.97 5.68 -14.87
N ASN A 92 24.27 6.65 -15.73
CA ASN A 92 24.33 8.06 -15.39
C ASN A 92 23.47 8.89 -16.33
N VAL A 93 22.72 9.85 -15.77
CA VAL A 93 21.89 10.83 -16.46
C VAL A 93 22.70 11.60 -17.50
N GLU A 94 23.87 12.13 -17.16
CA GLU A 94 24.65 12.95 -18.10
C GLU A 94 25.12 12.15 -19.34
N ILE A 95 25.36 10.85 -19.17
CA ILE A 95 25.72 9.96 -20.28
C ILE A 95 24.48 9.64 -21.13
N PHE A 96 23.31 9.45 -20.49
CA PHE A 96 22.05 9.28 -21.21
C PHE A 96 21.69 10.52 -22.04
N ASP A 97 21.93 11.74 -21.53
CA ASP A 97 21.72 12.99 -22.25
C ASP A 97 22.55 13.08 -23.55
N GLN A 98 23.71 12.42 -23.59
CA GLN A 98 24.54 12.33 -24.79
C GLN A 98 24.11 11.19 -25.71
N LEU A 99 23.82 10.01 -25.15
CA LEU A 99 23.57 8.79 -25.94
C LEU A 99 22.15 8.74 -26.53
N ILE A 100 21.14 9.28 -25.86
CA ILE A 100 19.74 9.25 -26.35
C ILE A 100 19.61 10.06 -27.65
N PRO A 101 20.09 11.32 -27.76
CA PRO A 101 20.07 12.05 -29.01
C PRO A 101 20.93 11.39 -30.09
N LYS A 102 22.12 10.89 -29.74
CA LYS A 102 23.01 10.15 -30.66
C LYS A 102 22.29 8.94 -31.27
N ALA A 103 21.57 8.16 -30.46
CA ALA A 103 20.80 7.01 -30.93
C ALA A 103 19.59 7.39 -31.78
N LYS A 104 18.88 8.48 -31.46
CA LYS A 104 17.79 8.99 -32.30
C LYS A 104 18.28 9.40 -33.69
N ASN A 105 19.36 10.18 -33.75
CA ASN A 105 19.95 10.62 -35.02
C ASN A 105 20.47 9.42 -35.81
N PHE A 106 21.13 8.48 -35.14
CA PHE A 106 21.64 7.27 -35.76
C PHE A 106 20.52 6.39 -36.36
N LEU A 107 19.40 6.20 -35.65
CA LEU A 107 18.24 5.47 -36.18
C LEU A 107 17.65 6.10 -37.44
N PHE A 108 17.64 7.44 -37.51
CA PHE A 108 17.19 8.17 -38.71
C PHE A 108 18.10 7.90 -39.91
N GLU A 109 19.41 7.94 -39.73
CA GLU A 109 20.37 7.64 -40.80
C GLU A 109 20.34 6.14 -41.19
N TYR A 110 20.16 5.25 -40.21
CA TYR A 110 20.02 3.81 -40.40
C TYR A 110 18.82 3.45 -41.29
N GLN A 111 17.70 4.17 -41.15
CA GLN A 111 16.50 4.01 -41.98
C GLN A 111 16.79 4.25 -43.47
N THR A 112 17.61 5.25 -43.79
CA THR A 112 17.99 5.54 -45.18
C THR A 112 18.75 4.37 -45.82
N SER A 113 19.62 3.72 -45.03
CA SER A 113 20.37 2.55 -45.50
C SER A 113 19.47 1.33 -45.74
N LEU A 114 18.46 1.10 -44.88
CA LEU A 114 17.45 0.07 -45.08
C LEU A 114 16.64 0.28 -46.37
N GLU A 115 16.26 1.53 -46.67
CA GLU A 115 15.53 1.87 -47.90
C GLU A 115 16.36 1.60 -49.16
N ASN A 116 17.65 1.91 -49.14
CA ASN A 116 18.56 1.62 -50.24
C ASN A 116 18.70 0.11 -50.49
N LEU A 117 18.79 -0.69 -49.42
CA LEU A 117 18.85 -2.14 -49.50
C LEU A 117 17.52 -2.73 -50.04
N GLN A 118 16.37 -2.19 -49.63
CA GLN A 118 15.05 -2.58 -50.14
C GLN A 118 14.90 -2.26 -51.65
N ARG A 119 15.44 -1.13 -52.11
CA ARG A 119 15.47 -0.78 -53.54
C ARG A 119 16.33 -1.75 -54.34
N LEU A 120 17.51 -2.12 -53.83
CA LEU A 120 18.38 -3.13 -54.44
C LEU A 120 17.68 -4.49 -54.54
N ARG A 121 17.05 -4.94 -53.44
CA ARG A 121 16.24 -6.17 -53.39
C ARG A 121 15.18 -6.20 -54.48
N ASN A 122 14.41 -5.11 -54.62
CA ASN A 122 13.35 -5.01 -55.61
C ASN A 122 13.89 -5.07 -57.05
N ARG A 123 15.06 -4.48 -57.33
CA ARG A 123 15.71 -4.57 -58.65
C ARG A 123 16.22 -5.98 -58.94
N LEU A 124 16.88 -6.63 -57.99
CA LEU A 124 17.34 -8.01 -58.12
C LEU A 124 16.19 -8.99 -58.32
N ASN A 125 15.09 -8.83 -57.58
CA ASN A 125 13.90 -9.68 -57.72
C ASN A 125 13.28 -9.59 -59.13
N ARG A 126 13.23 -8.38 -59.73
CA ARG A 126 12.78 -8.22 -61.13
C ARG A 126 13.67 -8.98 -62.10
N LEU A 127 15.00 -8.89 -61.94
CA LEU A 127 15.96 -9.56 -62.81
C LEU A 127 15.90 -11.10 -62.68
N VAL A 128 15.66 -11.60 -61.48
CA VAL A 128 15.41 -13.04 -61.22
C VAL A 128 14.12 -13.50 -61.90
N GLN A 129 13.05 -12.70 -61.84
CA GLN A 129 11.76 -13.03 -62.47
C GLN A 129 11.84 -13.06 -64.00
N THR A 130 12.62 -12.16 -64.62
CA THR A 130 12.73 -12.07 -66.08
C THR A 130 13.69 -13.09 -66.68
N ASN A 131 14.86 -13.33 -66.04
CA ASN A 131 15.97 -14.03 -66.70
C ASN A 131 16.50 -15.26 -65.93
N ARG A 132 15.99 -15.54 -64.71
CA ARG A 132 16.33 -16.71 -63.88
C ARG A 132 17.83 -17.02 -63.77
N THR A 133 18.68 -16.00 -63.66
CA THR A 133 20.12 -16.22 -63.52
C THR A 133 20.45 -16.73 -62.10
N PRO A 134 21.32 -17.76 -61.96
CA PRO A 134 21.72 -18.28 -60.64
C PRO A 134 22.38 -17.23 -59.76
N GLU A 135 23.19 -16.35 -60.37
CA GLU A 135 23.93 -15.29 -59.69
C GLU A 135 22.99 -14.23 -59.09
N ALA A 136 21.95 -13.81 -59.82
CA ALA A 136 20.95 -12.87 -59.30
C ALA A 136 20.14 -13.48 -58.15
N THR A 137 19.85 -14.78 -58.23
CA THR A 137 19.16 -15.51 -57.15
C THR A 137 20.03 -15.56 -55.89
N GLN A 138 21.33 -15.82 -56.03
CA GLN A 138 22.28 -15.79 -54.92
C GLN A 138 22.36 -14.40 -54.29
N LYS A 139 22.52 -13.35 -55.09
CA LYS A 139 22.59 -11.96 -54.60
C LYS A 139 21.31 -11.51 -53.93
N LEU A 140 20.15 -11.94 -54.42
CA LEU A 140 18.86 -11.68 -53.78
C LEU A 140 18.80 -12.32 -52.39
N ASN A 141 19.24 -13.57 -52.25
CA ASN A 141 19.30 -14.25 -50.95
C ASN A 141 20.26 -13.56 -49.95
N GLU A 142 21.41 -13.08 -50.44
CA GLU A 142 22.37 -12.31 -49.63
C GLU A 142 21.76 -10.98 -49.15
N VAL A 143 21.05 -10.28 -50.03
CA VAL A 143 20.32 -9.04 -49.69
C VAL A 143 19.19 -9.31 -48.69
N ASP A 144 18.40 -10.36 -48.88
CA ASP A 144 17.31 -10.73 -47.96
C ASP A 144 17.86 -11.05 -46.55
N ARG A 145 18.99 -11.77 -46.48
CA ARG A 145 19.66 -12.04 -45.20
C ARG A 145 20.12 -10.75 -44.52
N LEU A 146 20.80 -9.86 -45.24
CA LEU A 146 21.28 -8.60 -44.71
C LEU A 146 20.13 -7.69 -44.25
N LEU A 147 19.01 -7.71 -44.96
CA LEU A 147 17.83 -6.92 -44.63
C LEU A 147 17.18 -7.39 -43.33
N ASN A 148 17.07 -8.72 -43.14
CA ASN A 148 16.59 -9.31 -41.90
C ASN A 148 17.51 -8.96 -40.72
N GLU A 149 18.83 -9.07 -40.91
CA GLU A 149 19.81 -8.73 -39.87
C GLU A 149 19.74 -7.24 -39.51
N MET A 150 19.67 -6.36 -40.50
CA MET A 150 19.56 -4.92 -40.26
C MET A 150 18.25 -4.53 -39.58
N THR A 151 17.14 -5.13 -39.98
CA THR A 151 15.81 -4.88 -39.37
C THR A 151 15.81 -5.30 -37.91
N SER A 152 16.33 -6.50 -37.60
CA SER A 152 16.41 -6.99 -36.23
C SER A 152 17.30 -6.10 -35.33
N HIS A 153 18.45 -5.63 -35.83
CA HIS A 153 19.31 -4.73 -35.05
C HIS A 153 18.68 -3.37 -34.81
N ARG A 154 17.92 -2.86 -35.78
CA ARG A 154 17.16 -1.62 -35.63
C ARG A 154 16.10 -1.74 -34.55
N GLU A 155 15.28 -2.78 -34.60
CA GLU A 155 14.23 -3.05 -33.60
C GLU A 155 14.84 -3.17 -32.20
N ASN A 156 15.99 -3.86 -32.07
CA ASN A 156 16.71 -3.97 -30.81
C ASN A 156 17.20 -2.59 -30.31
N LEU A 157 17.78 -1.76 -31.18
CA LEU A 157 18.19 -0.41 -30.82
C LEU A 157 16.99 0.47 -30.42
N GLU A 158 15.86 0.39 -31.12
CA GLU A 158 14.62 1.11 -30.79
C GLU A 158 14.08 0.70 -29.41
N GLN A 159 14.00 -0.60 -29.13
CA GLN A 159 13.59 -1.12 -27.82
C GLN A 159 14.55 -0.67 -26.71
N ARG A 160 15.86 -0.72 -26.97
CA ARG A 160 16.87 -0.29 -26.00
C ARG A 160 16.83 1.22 -25.76
N LEU A 161 16.57 2.00 -26.80
CA LEU A 161 16.41 3.44 -26.71
C LEU A 161 15.19 3.84 -25.88
N ASP A 162 14.04 3.19 -26.09
CA ASP A 162 12.83 3.39 -25.26
C ASP A 162 13.10 3.08 -23.79
N LEU A 163 13.71 1.93 -23.51
CA LEU A 163 14.10 1.56 -22.14
C LEU A 163 15.07 2.58 -21.52
N SER A 164 16.05 3.04 -22.29
CA SER A 164 17.04 4.03 -21.82
C SER A 164 16.40 5.38 -21.52
N GLN A 165 15.39 5.81 -22.29
CA GLN A 165 14.62 7.02 -22.02
C GLN A 165 13.81 6.89 -20.71
N LYS A 166 13.18 5.72 -20.49
CA LYS A 166 12.47 5.43 -19.23
C LYS A 166 13.42 5.43 -18.04
N MET A 167 14.58 4.78 -18.16
CA MET A 167 15.62 4.79 -17.13
C MET A 167 16.14 6.20 -16.84
N HIS A 168 16.42 6.99 -17.89
CA HIS A 168 16.86 8.38 -17.76
C HIS A 168 15.85 9.24 -17.00
N PHE A 169 14.56 9.17 -17.37
CA PHE A 169 13.51 9.90 -16.69
C PHE A 169 13.40 9.50 -15.20
N GLN A 170 13.35 8.19 -14.92
CA GLN A 170 13.27 7.69 -13.55
C GLN A 170 14.49 8.10 -12.72
N LEU A 171 15.70 8.03 -13.30
CA LEU A 171 16.93 8.35 -12.59
C LEU A 171 17.04 9.84 -12.28
N ASN A 172 16.59 10.70 -13.20
CA ASN A 172 16.55 12.14 -12.97
C ASN A 172 15.54 12.51 -11.87
N GLU A 173 14.34 11.94 -11.90
CA GLU A 173 13.34 12.15 -10.83
C GLU A 173 13.82 11.61 -9.48
N PHE A 174 14.43 10.43 -9.47
CA PHE A 174 15.05 9.87 -8.27
C PHE A 174 16.13 10.81 -7.72
N ASN A 175 17.04 11.32 -8.56
CA ASN A 175 18.12 12.20 -8.12
C ASN A 175 17.59 13.49 -7.46
N LYS A 176 16.49 14.06 -7.99
CA LYS A 176 15.83 15.22 -7.36
C LYS A 176 15.27 14.87 -5.98
N GLN A 177 14.59 13.74 -5.84
CA GLN A 177 14.05 13.30 -4.56
C GLN A 177 15.16 12.94 -3.56
N TYR A 178 16.19 12.25 -4.02
CA TYR A 178 17.34 11.88 -3.21
C TYR A 178 18.02 13.12 -2.61
N LEU A 179 18.29 14.13 -3.44
CA LEU A 179 18.87 15.40 -2.99
C LEU A 179 17.98 16.12 -1.97
N PHE A 180 16.66 16.11 -2.19
CA PHE A 180 15.71 16.66 -1.23
C PHE A 180 15.80 15.95 0.13
N TYR A 181 15.88 14.61 0.15
CA TYR A 181 15.99 13.84 1.39
C TYR A 181 17.34 14.02 2.09
N GLU A 182 18.45 14.17 1.34
CA GLU A 182 19.74 14.52 1.93
C GLU A 182 19.69 15.89 2.62
N GLN A 183 19.16 16.91 1.95
CA GLN A 183 19.01 18.25 2.55
C GLN A 183 18.08 18.24 3.76
N TRP A 184 16.98 17.48 3.69
CA TRP A 184 16.08 17.31 4.82
C TRP A 184 16.77 16.63 6.00
N LEU A 185 17.57 15.58 5.77
CA LEU A 185 18.35 14.91 6.81
C LEU A 185 19.36 15.85 7.48
N GLU A 186 20.08 16.67 6.70
CA GLU A 186 20.98 17.69 7.25
C GLU A 186 20.22 18.69 8.14
N ASN A 187 19.02 19.11 7.73
CA ASN A 187 18.20 20.03 8.52
C ASN A 187 17.68 19.39 9.81
N ILE A 188 17.31 18.10 9.78
CA ILE A 188 16.93 17.37 11.00
C ILE A 188 18.13 17.26 11.95
N GLN A 189 19.33 16.96 11.43
CA GLN A 189 20.55 16.90 12.23
C GLN A 189 20.84 18.26 12.90
N ARG A 190 20.76 19.37 12.15
CA ARG A 190 20.91 20.72 12.72
C ARG A 190 19.84 21.01 13.79
N THR A 191 18.60 20.59 13.56
CA THR A 191 17.51 20.78 14.53
C THR A 191 17.76 20.00 15.80
N TYR A 192 18.20 18.74 15.69
CA TYR A 192 18.63 17.93 16.83
C TYR A 192 19.75 18.60 17.62
N ASP A 193 20.79 19.10 16.94
CA ASP A 193 21.93 19.75 17.59
C ASP A 193 21.49 21.01 18.35
N THR A 194 20.63 21.85 17.74
CA THR A 194 20.11 23.08 18.36
C THR A 194 19.19 22.86 19.56
N ILE A 195 18.38 21.79 19.61
CA ILE A 195 17.55 21.48 20.80
C ILE A 195 18.44 21.23 22.03
N THR A 196 19.60 20.62 21.82
CA THR A 196 20.57 20.35 22.86
C THR A 196 21.10 21.65 23.48
N GLU A 197 21.38 22.65 22.64
CA GLU A 197 21.97 23.94 23.04
C GLU A 197 20.96 24.96 23.58
N GLN A 198 19.69 24.88 23.16
CA GLN A 198 18.67 25.84 23.58
C GLN A 198 18.30 25.72 25.07
N THR A 199 18.06 26.86 25.71
CA THR A 199 17.49 26.98 27.06
C THR A 199 15.97 26.71 27.03
N LEU A 200 15.59 25.46 26.78
CA LEU A 200 14.21 24.96 26.86
C LEU A 200 14.02 24.18 28.17
N THR A 201 12.77 24.06 28.62
CA THR A 201 12.43 23.15 29.72
C THR A 201 12.65 21.69 29.32
N THR A 202 12.86 20.81 30.31
CA THR A 202 13.07 19.37 30.08
C THR A 202 11.89 18.74 29.33
N ASP A 203 10.65 19.10 29.68
CA ASP A 203 9.44 18.60 29.03
C ASP A 203 9.33 19.07 27.56
N GLU A 204 9.68 20.32 27.26
CA GLU A 204 9.73 20.83 25.88
C GLU A 204 10.80 20.13 25.03
N LYS A 205 11.97 19.83 25.62
CA LYS A 205 13.02 19.06 24.94
C LYS A 205 12.55 17.64 24.63
N LEU A 206 11.93 16.96 25.59
CA LEU A 206 11.38 15.62 25.41
C LEU A 206 10.32 15.59 24.30
N GLN A 207 9.39 16.55 24.28
CA GLN A 207 8.39 16.64 23.21
C GLN A 207 9.03 16.84 21.84
N ARG A 208 10.01 17.74 21.70
CA ARG A 208 10.68 17.97 20.41
C ARG A 208 11.47 16.76 19.92
N TYR A 209 12.13 16.01 20.81
CA TYR A 209 12.80 14.76 20.43
C TYR A 209 11.81 13.69 19.98
N HIS A 210 10.66 13.59 20.65
CA HIS A 210 9.58 12.70 20.24
C HIS A 210 9.01 13.07 18.86
N ASP A 211 8.76 14.36 18.59
CA ASP A 211 8.29 14.84 17.29
C ASP A 211 9.29 14.51 16.16
N ILE A 212 10.60 14.66 16.43
CA ILE A 212 11.65 14.26 15.48
C ILE A 212 11.61 12.75 15.21
N GLN A 213 11.43 11.90 16.22
CA GLN A 213 11.33 10.44 16.02
C GLN A 213 10.15 10.07 15.12
N ILE A 214 8.97 10.66 15.36
CA ILE A 214 7.78 10.41 14.55
C ILE A 214 8.03 10.79 13.09
N GLU A 215 8.62 11.96 12.84
CA GLU A 215 8.90 12.40 11.47
C GLU A 215 9.98 11.53 10.80
N LEU A 216 11.02 11.11 11.53
CA LEU A 216 12.03 10.16 11.03
C LEU A 216 11.39 8.83 10.62
N ASP A 217 10.50 8.27 11.43
CA ASP A 217 9.81 7.00 11.13
C ASP A 217 8.88 7.11 9.92
N LYS A 218 8.09 8.18 9.86
CA LYS A 218 7.22 8.47 8.72
C LYS A 218 8.01 8.60 7.43
N ARG A 219 9.15 9.31 7.45
CA ARG A 219 9.98 9.53 6.26
C ARG A 219 10.75 8.28 5.86
N LYS A 220 11.21 7.48 6.82
CA LYS A 220 11.80 6.16 6.54
C LYS A 220 10.83 5.26 5.77
N GLN A 221 9.55 5.25 6.16
CA GLN A 221 8.53 4.48 5.44
C GLN A 221 8.37 4.96 4.00
N ILE A 222 8.31 6.28 3.77
CA ILE A 222 8.21 6.87 2.42
C ILE A 222 9.46 6.56 1.59
N ILE A 223 10.65 6.67 2.16
CA ILE A 223 11.91 6.37 1.44
C ILE A 223 12.00 4.89 1.07
N ASN A 224 11.53 3.99 1.94
CA ASN A 224 11.45 2.56 1.63
C ASN A 224 10.56 2.25 0.42
N THR A 225 9.49 3.02 0.21
CA THR A 225 8.59 2.79 -0.93
C THR A 225 9.17 3.29 -2.26
N LEU A 226 10.18 4.18 -2.26
CA LEU A 226 10.77 4.73 -3.48
C LEU A 226 11.36 3.68 -4.42
N ILE A 227 11.84 2.54 -3.88
CA ILE A 227 12.34 1.45 -4.72
C ILE A 227 11.24 0.93 -5.67
N HIS A 228 10.00 0.92 -5.21
CA HIS A 228 8.86 0.44 -5.99
C HIS A 228 8.38 1.44 -7.05
N ASP A 229 8.63 2.73 -6.83
CA ASP A 229 8.24 3.80 -7.76
C ASP A 229 9.12 3.84 -9.02
N TYR A 230 10.33 3.28 -8.96
CA TYR A 230 11.33 3.35 -10.02
C TYR A 230 11.85 1.97 -10.48
N PRO A 231 10.99 1.12 -11.05
CA PRO A 231 11.30 -0.28 -11.34
C PRO A 231 12.47 -0.48 -12.33
N GLN A 232 12.71 0.46 -13.24
CA GLN A 232 13.75 0.30 -14.27
C GLN A 232 15.16 0.61 -13.75
N ILE A 233 15.28 1.23 -12.57
CA ILE A 233 16.55 1.66 -11.99
C ILE A 233 16.79 1.12 -10.59
N VAL A 234 15.99 0.14 -10.13
CA VAL A 234 16.07 -0.47 -8.78
C VAL A 234 17.51 -0.80 -8.39
N GLN A 235 18.27 -1.44 -9.28
CA GLN A 235 19.66 -1.82 -9.01
C GLN A 235 20.59 -0.63 -8.80
N LEU A 236 20.29 0.53 -9.38
CA LEU A 236 21.08 1.76 -9.27
C LEU A 236 20.75 2.51 -7.97
N ILE A 237 19.48 2.51 -7.57
CA ILE A 237 18.99 3.33 -6.45
C ILE A 237 18.98 2.59 -5.10
N SER A 238 19.10 1.26 -5.12
CA SER A 238 19.05 0.45 -3.88
C SER A 238 20.11 0.87 -2.86
N ILE A 239 21.35 1.12 -3.30
CA ILE A 239 22.45 1.53 -2.41
C ILE A 239 22.21 2.94 -1.85
N PRO A 240 21.94 3.98 -2.69
CA PRO A 240 21.59 5.31 -2.19
C PRO A 240 20.41 5.31 -1.19
N ILE A 241 19.35 4.54 -1.46
CA ILE A 241 18.20 4.44 -0.55
C ILE A 241 18.61 3.80 0.79
N GLN A 242 19.42 2.74 0.76
CA GLN A 242 19.96 2.15 1.97
C GLN A 242 20.85 3.12 2.77
N GLN A 243 21.59 4.01 2.10
CA GLN A 243 22.38 5.05 2.75
C GLN A 243 21.49 6.07 3.46
N LEU A 244 20.42 6.55 2.83
CA LEU A 244 19.44 7.44 3.47
C LEU A 244 18.80 6.79 4.70
N ILE A 245 18.37 5.53 4.58
CA ILE A 245 17.79 4.78 5.70
C ILE A 245 18.81 4.60 6.82
N GLY A 246 20.06 4.25 6.49
CA GLY A 246 21.13 4.12 7.47
C GLY A 246 21.42 5.44 8.20
N ASN A 247 21.34 6.57 7.51
CA ASN A 247 21.48 7.89 8.12
C ASN A 247 20.29 8.22 9.04
N ILE A 248 19.05 7.90 8.63
CA ILE A 248 17.86 8.03 9.48
C ILE A 248 18.03 7.25 10.79
N GLU A 249 18.45 5.98 10.71
CA GLU A 249 18.64 5.13 11.89
C GLU A 249 19.72 5.67 12.83
N ARG A 250 20.82 6.20 12.29
CA ARG A 250 21.87 6.84 13.11
C ARG A 250 21.32 8.04 13.87
N ILE A 251 20.59 8.94 13.21
CA ILE A 251 19.98 10.11 13.86
C ILE A 251 18.94 9.66 14.89
N LYS A 252 18.08 8.70 14.55
CA LYS A 252 17.07 8.14 15.46
C LYS A 252 17.71 7.56 16.73
N THR A 253 18.80 6.82 16.59
CA THR A 253 19.56 6.27 17.73
C THR A 253 20.10 7.40 18.62
N ASN A 254 20.65 8.45 18.03
CA ASN A 254 21.14 9.62 18.77
C ASN A 254 20.02 10.36 19.51
N VAL A 255 18.87 10.56 18.86
CA VAL A 255 17.68 11.19 19.45
C VAL A 255 17.15 10.36 20.63
N THR A 256 17.05 9.04 20.46
CA THR A 256 16.56 8.12 21.50
C THR A 256 17.46 8.15 22.73
N ARG A 257 18.79 8.07 22.53
CA ARG A 257 19.75 8.18 23.63
C ARG A 257 19.61 9.51 24.39
N LYS A 258 19.41 10.62 23.68
CA LYS A 258 19.18 11.93 24.32
C LYS A 258 17.87 12.01 25.06
N GLN A 259 16.81 11.42 24.51
CA GLN A 259 15.52 11.34 25.17
C GLN A 259 15.64 10.57 26.49
N GLU A 260 16.30 9.41 26.50
CA GLU A 260 16.55 8.62 27.72
C GLU A 260 17.38 9.42 28.76
N GLU A 261 18.39 10.18 28.32
CA GLU A 261 19.15 11.07 29.22
C GLU A 261 18.25 12.11 29.90
N TYR A 262 17.34 12.75 29.15
CA TYR A 262 16.41 13.75 29.68
C TYR A 262 15.26 13.14 30.50
N GLU A 263 14.77 11.95 30.15
CA GLU A 263 13.79 11.22 30.95
C GLU A 263 14.37 10.85 32.31
N ASN A 264 15.63 10.39 32.37
CA ASN A 264 16.34 10.15 33.61
C ASN A 264 16.50 11.42 34.45
N GLN A 265 16.83 12.55 33.82
CA GLN A 265 16.91 13.85 34.52
C GLN A 265 15.54 14.29 35.06
N ASN A 266 14.46 14.14 34.28
CA ASN A 266 13.11 14.48 34.70
C ASN A 266 12.63 13.56 35.84
N GLN A 267 12.95 12.27 35.77
CA GLN A 267 12.65 11.32 36.85
C GLN A 267 13.41 11.67 38.14
N GLN A 268 14.70 12.02 38.04
CA GLN A 268 15.46 12.51 39.20
C GLN A 268 14.82 13.78 39.78
N GLN A 269 14.41 14.74 38.95
CA GLN A 269 13.73 15.96 39.42
C GLN A 269 12.39 15.65 40.11
N LYS A 270 11.60 14.70 39.57
CA LYS A 270 10.36 14.23 40.22
C LYS A 270 10.65 13.54 41.55
N ASP A 271 11.64 12.66 41.61
CA ASP A 271 12.03 11.98 42.84
C ASP A 271 12.50 12.98 43.91
N TYR A 272 13.28 13.99 43.53
CA TYR A 272 13.66 15.09 44.44
C TYR A 272 12.44 15.87 44.91
N ARG A 273 11.53 16.22 44.00
CA ARG A 273 10.31 16.96 44.33
C ARG A 273 9.41 16.16 45.28
N THR A 274 9.14 14.90 44.99
CA THR A 274 8.36 14.01 45.85
C THR A 274 9.04 13.81 47.19
N ARG A 275 10.37 13.72 47.24
CA ARG A 275 11.11 13.61 48.49
C ARG A 275 11.07 14.89 49.31
N ILE A 276 11.12 16.06 48.66
CA ILE A 276 10.93 17.36 49.30
C ILE A 276 9.49 17.51 49.81
N GLU A 277 8.47 17.18 49.01
CA GLU A 277 7.05 17.22 49.40
C GLU A 277 6.76 16.25 50.55
N PHE A 278 7.30 15.03 50.50
CA PHE A 278 7.24 14.06 51.60
C PHE A 278 7.92 14.59 52.86
N LEU A 279 9.11 15.19 52.75
CA LEU A 279 9.82 15.77 53.90
C LEU A 279 9.06 16.97 54.48
N PHE A 280 8.43 17.81 53.65
CA PHE A 280 7.59 18.93 54.09
C PHE A 280 6.31 18.46 54.79
N GLU A 281 5.63 17.46 54.24
CA GLU A 281 4.42 16.90 54.83
C GLU A 281 4.73 16.11 56.11
N TRP A 282 5.84 15.38 56.13
CA TRP A 282 6.34 14.69 57.32
C TRP A 282 6.82 15.67 58.41
N LEU A 283 7.45 16.81 58.06
CA LEU A 283 7.77 17.90 58.98
C LEU A 283 6.50 18.55 59.57
N LYS A 284 5.45 18.76 58.76
CA LYS A 284 4.14 19.22 59.24
C LYS A 284 3.49 18.25 60.21
N GLN A 285 3.61 16.94 59.96
CA GLN A 285 3.03 15.91 60.83
C GLN A 285 3.85 15.68 62.12
N THR A 286 5.18 15.86 62.07
CA THR A 286 6.05 15.66 63.24
C THR A 286 6.07 16.85 64.21
N HIS A 287 5.75 18.07 63.76
CA HIS A 287 5.46 19.18 64.68
C HIS A 287 4.15 19.03 65.48
N LYS A 288 3.30 18.03 65.16
CA LYS A 288 2.13 17.65 65.97
C LYS A 288 2.44 16.60 67.05
N TYR A 289 3.64 16.03 67.07
CA TYR A 289 4.05 15.07 68.09
C TYR A 289 5.02 15.76 69.05
N GLU A 290 4.45 16.29 70.12
CA GLU A 290 5.19 16.66 71.31
C GLU A 290 6.01 15.45 71.80
N PRO A 291 7.29 15.61 72.17
CA PRO A 291 8.02 14.52 72.78
C PRO A 291 7.36 14.24 74.14
N LEU A 292 6.63 13.13 74.24
CA LEU A 292 6.36 12.49 75.53
C LEU A 292 7.72 12.01 76.07
N SER A 293 8.40 12.97 76.68
CA SER A 293 9.53 12.83 77.56
C SER A 293 9.06 12.15 78.85
N ASP A 294 8.66 10.89 78.74
CA ASP A 294 8.57 10.03 79.92
C ASP A 294 9.00 8.61 79.53
N LYS A 295 10.32 8.44 79.46
CA LYS A 295 10.98 7.13 79.57
C LYS A 295 10.55 6.33 80.82
N ARG A 296 9.78 6.93 81.74
CA ARG A 296 9.30 6.31 82.98
C ARG A 296 8.09 5.37 82.79
N ASP A 297 7.39 5.40 81.65
CA ASP A 297 6.17 4.58 81.46
C ASP A 297 6.39 3.20 80.84
N LEU A 298 7.41 3.00 79.99
CA LEU A 298 7.65 1.67 79.38
C LEU A 298 8.11 0.65 80.44
N ASP A 299 8.98 1.05 81.36
CA ASP A 299 9.43 0.21 82.48
C ASP A 299 8.32 -0.08 83.49
N SER A 300 7.30 0.80 83.57
CA SER A 300 6.11 0.61 84.40
C SER A 300 5.17 -0.41 83.77
N LEU A 301 4.88 -0.27 82.47
CA LEU A 301 4.04 -1.18 81.69
C LEU A 301 4.65 -2.59 81.56
N GLN A 302 5.98 -2.70 81.41
CA GLN A 302 6.67 -3.99 81.40
C GLN A 302 6.60 -4.69 82.77
N ARG A 303 6.69 -3.93 83.87
CA ARG A 303 6.51 -4.47 85.24
C ARG A 303 5.07 -4.89 85.51
N GLU A 304 4.08 -4.15 85.01
CA GLU A 304 2.67 -4.52 85.14
C GLU A 304 2.34 -5.76 84.30
N HIS A 305 2.88 -5.88 83.08
CA HIS A 305 2.77 -7.08 82.26
C HIS A 305 3.36 -8.31 82.96
N ALA A 306 4.54 -8.19 83.58
CA ALA A 306 5.14 -9.28 84.35
C ALA A 306 4.27 -9.70 85.55
N ARG A 307 3.69 -8.75 86.29
CA ARG A 307 2.78 -9.02 87.41
C ARG A 307 1.48 -9.71 86.98
N LEU A 308 0.95 -9.39 85.79
CA LEU A 308 -0.26 -10.03 85.26
C LEU A 308 0.01 -11.48 84.83
N ILE A 309 1.19 -11.76 84.29
CA ILE A 309 1.62 -13.15 83.99
C ILE A 309 1.73 -13.98 85.28
N GLU A 310 2.33 -13.43 86.32
CA GLU A 310 2.47 -14.10 87.62
C GLU A 310 1.10 -14.37 88.27
N LYS A 311 0.17 -13.40 88.21
CA LYS A 311 -1.22 -13.60 88.66
C LYS A 311 -1.95 -14.68 87.86
N ARG A 312 -1.70 -14.79 86.54
CA ARG A 312 -2.30 -15.84 85.72
C ARG A 312 -1.78 -17.22 86.11
N GLN A 313 -0.48 -17.36 86.33
CA GLN A 313 0.11 -18.63 86.80
C GLN A 313 -0.49 -19.08 88.13
N LEU A 314 -0.68 -18.16 89.08
CA LEU A 314 -1.33 -18.46 90.37
C LEU A 314 -2.78 -18.92 90.20
N ILE A 315 -3.52 -18.36 89.24
CA ILE A 315 -4.91 -18.77 88.95
C ILE A 315 -4.95 -20.15 88.31
N ASP A 316 -4.01 -20.47 87.41
CA ASP A 316 -3.91 -21.80 86.79
C ASP A 316 -3.59 -22.88 87.85
N GLU A 317 -2.71 -22.58 88.81
CA GLU A 317 -2.44 -23.47 89.97
C GLU A 317 -3.69 -23.68 90.84
N LYS A 318 -4.46 -22.62 91.11
CA LYS A 318 -5.69 -22.71 91.92
C LYS A 318 -6.84 -23.38 91.18
N SER A 319 -6.88 -23.29 89.85
CA SER A 319 -7.83 -24.04 89.02
C SER A 319 -7.58 -25.55 89.13
N HIS A 320 -6.31 -25.98 89.21
CA HIS A 320 -5.96 -27.38 89.47
C HIS A 320 -6.44 -27.88 90.84
N ASP A 321 -6.33 -27.06 91.89
CA ASP A 321 -6.85 -27.37 93.22
C ASP A 321 -8.37 -27.57 93.22
N ILE A 322 -9.12 -26.78 92.44
CA ILE A 322 -10.58 -26.90 92.30
C ILE A 322 -10.97 -28.21 91.60
N ASP A 323 -10.22 -28.61 90.57
CA ASP A 323 -10.46 -29.90 89.90
C ASP A 323 -10.13 -31.10 90.80
N LEU A 324 -9.12 -30.98 91.67
CA LEU A 324 -8.83 -31.99 92.71
C LEU A 324 -9.95 -32.06 93.76
N LEU A 325 -10.50 -30.92 94.20
CA LEU A 325 -11.66 -30.87 95.09
C LEU A 325 -12.88 -31.56 94.47
N LEU A 326 -13.15 -31.32 93.20
CA LEU A 326 -14.22 -32.00 92.45
C LEU A 326 -14.04 -33.51 92.38
N ARG A 327 -12.81 -33.99 92.11
CA ARG A 327 -12.50 -35.42 92.10
C ARG A 327 -12.72 -36.06 93.46
N ASN A 328 -12.24 -35.41 94.52
CA ASN A 328 -12.37 -35.91 95.88
C ASN A 328 -13.84 -35.97 96.34
N ILE A 329 -14.63 -34.95 96.00
CA ILE A 329 -16.06 -34.92 96.32
C ILE A 329 -16.82 -35.99 95.53
N ASN A 330 -16.50 -36.21 94.25
CA ASN A 330 -17.10 -37.26 93.45
C ASN A 330 -16.76 -38.69 93.92
N SER A 331 -15.68 -38.87 94.68
CA SER A 331 -15.29 -40.14 95.30
C SER A 331 -15.78 -40.33 96.74
N SER A 332 -16.52 -39.37 97.30
CA SER A 332 -16.94 -39.39 98.71
C SER A 332 -18.28 -40.10 98.92
N ASN A 333 -18.41 -40.84 100.03
CA ASN A 333 -19.67 -41.48 100.48
C ASN A 333 -20.60 -40.50 101.21
N LEU A 334 -20.68 -39.25 100.75
CA LEU A 334 -21.54 -38.22 101.34
C LEU A 334 -23.00 -38.43 100.95
N PRO A 335 -23.98 -38.01 101.78
CA PRO A 335 -25.39 -38.00 101.41
C PRO A 335 -25.63 -37.18 100.13
N ASN A 336 -26.52 -37.67 99.26
CA ASN A 336 -26.72 -37.12 97.91
C ASN A 336 -27.06 -35.61 97.91
N ASP A 337 -27.83 -35.15 98.90
CA ASP A 337 -28.18 -33.73 99.04
C ASP A 337 -26.97 -32.84 99.40
N THR A 338 -26.00 -33.40 100.14
CA THR A 338 -24.74 -32.71 100.48
C THR A 338 -23.80 -32.68 99.28
N LEU A 339 -23.72 -33.77 98.53
CA LEU A 339 -22.99 -33.84 97.26
C LEU A 339 -23.49 -32.83 96.24
N GLN A 340 -24.82 -32.67 96.14
CA GLN A 340 -25.42 -31.76 95.18
C GLN A 340 -25.15 -30.28 95.53
N ARG A 341 -25.17 -29.90 96.81
CA ARG A 341 -24.78 -28.55 97.24
C ARG A 341 -23.29 -28.26 97.00
N LEU A 342 -22.41 -29.20 97.35
CA LEU A 342 -20.97 -29.03 97.11
C LEU A 342 -20.62 -28.94 95.62
N ARG A 343 -21.35 -29.68 94.76
CA ARG A 343 -21.20 -29.55 93.30
C ARG A 343 -21.64 -28.16 92.80
N GLN A 344 -22.75 -27.63 93.31
CA GLN A 344 -23.20 -26.28 92.94
C GLN A 344 -22.23 -25.20 93.40
N GLU A 345 -21.67 -25.32 94.60
CA GLU A 345 -20.66 -24.38 95.11
C GLU A 345 -19.36 -24.44 94.31
N ILE A 346 -18.92 -25.63 93.89
CA ILE A 346 -17.74 -25.75 93.03
C ILE A 346 -17.99 -25.21 91.62
N GLU A 347 -19.16 -25.45 91.03
CA GLU A 347 -19.46 -24.86 89.72
C GLU A 347 -19.51 -23.32 89.78
N HIS A 348 -20.08 -22.74 90.84
CA HIS A 348 -20.04 -21.29 91.04
C HIS A 348 -18.60 -20.76 91.25
N LEU A 349 -17.72 -21.54 91.90
CA LEU A 349 -16.30 -21.22 91.99
C LEU A 349 -15.60 -21.30 90.63
N LYS A 350 -15.94 -22.28 89.78
CA LYS A 350 -15.41 -22.40 88.42
C LYS A 350 -15.81 -21.23 87.54
N GLU A 351 -17.07 -20.80 87.62
CA GLU A 351 -17.56 -19.62 86.89
C GLU A 351 -16.80 -18.35 87.27
N ARG A 352 -16.62 -18.09 88.58
CA ARG A 352 -15.82 -16.94 89.06
C ARG A 352 -14.34 -16.99 88.63
N PHE A 353 -13.76 -18.18 88.59
CA PHE A 353 -12.39 -18.36 88.10
C PHE A 353 -12.30 -18.06 86.60
N ALA A 354 -13.27 -18.53 85.80
CA ALA A 354 -13.33 -18.24 84.37
C ALA A 354 -13.48 -16.74 84.08
N GLU A 355 -14.30 -16.01 84.84
CA GLU A 355 -14.42 -14.54 84.71
C GLU A 355 -13.08 -13.83 84.99
N THR A 356 -12.37 -14.25 86.04
CA THR A 356 -11.08 -13.65 86.42
C THR A 356 -9.98 -13.95 85.37
N VAL A 357 -10.02 -15.13 84.76
CA VAL A 357 -9.14 -15.54 83.64
C VAL A 357 -9.35 -14.64 82.43
N ILE A 358 -10.62 -14.37 82.06
CA ILE A 358 -10.98 -13.51 80.93
C ILE A 358 -10.56 -12.05 81.19
N GLU A 359 -10.73 -11.54 82.41
CA GLU A 359 -10.30 -10.20 82.80
C GLU A 359 -8.77 -10.04 82.71
N LEU A 360 -8.01 -11.04 83.17
CA LEU A 360 -6.54 -11.02 83.05
C LEU A 360 -6.07 -11.12 81.60
N GLU A 361 -6.74 -11.90 80.75
CA GLU A 361 -6.42 -11.99 79.33
C GLU A 361 -6.65 -10.68 78.61
N THR A 362 -7.82 -10.07 78.79
CA THR A 362 -8.13 -8.76 78.18
C THR A 362 -7.13 -7.69 78.62
N ARG A 363 -6.78 -7.64 79.91
CA ARG A 363 -5.82 -6.67 80.46
C ARG A 363 -4.38 -6.92 79.98
N THR A 364 -3.96 -8.18 79.86
CA THR A 364 -2.65 -8.55 79.31
C THR A 364 -2.55 -8.19 77.83
N THR A 365 -3.62 -8.42 77.07
CA THR A 365 -3.68 -8.12 75.63
C THR A 365 -3.63 -6.62 75.37
N PHE A 366 -4.34 -5.84 76.19
CA PHE A 366 -4.28 -4.38 76.18
C PHE A 366 -2.85 -3.87 76.43
N ILE A 367 -2.19 -4.31 77.51
CA ILE A 367 -0.84 -3.86 77.84
C ILE A 367 0.19 -4.28 76.78
N LYS A 368 0.10 -5.48 76.20
CA LYS A 368 0.96 -5.90 75.07
C LYS A 368 0.82 -4.98 73.86
N LYS A 369 -0.42 -4.59 73.54
CA LYS A 369 -0.68 -3.65 72.45
C LYS A 369 -0.07 -2.28 72.75
N THR A 370 -0.27 -1.76 73.96
CA THR A 370 0.29 -0.47 74.40
C THR A 370 1.82 -0.47 74.39
N ILE A 371 2.48 -1.54 74.84
CA ILE A 371 3.95 -1.67 74.77
C ILE A 371 4.43 -1.64 73.31
N LYS A 372 3.75 -2.35 72.41
CA LYS A 372 4.09 -2.37 70.97
C LYS A 372 3.94 -0.99 70.33
N ASP A 373 2.87 -0.27 70.66
CA ASP A 373 2.60 1.06 70.13
C ASP A 373 3.66 2.07 70.64
N VAL A 374 4.06 1.99 71.91
CA VAL A 374 5.12 2.82 72.50
C VAL A 374 6.49 2.52 71.88
N ASP A 375 6.84 1.24 71.68
CA ASP A 375 8.08 0.83 71.01
C ASP A 375 8.14 1.32 69.56
N GLU A 376 7.01 1.26 68.85
CA GLU A 376 6.91 1.75 67.47
C GLU A 376 7.08 3.27 67.40
N GLN A 377 6.52 4.02 68.35
CA GLN A 377 6.75 5.46 68.46
C GLN A 377 8.21 5.80 68.80
N GLN A 378 8.87 5.05 69.69
CA GLN A 378 10.29 5.24 69.99
C GLN A 378 11.20 4.96 68.77
N ARG A 379 10.86 3.95 67.94
CA ARG A 379 11.56 3.70 66.67
C ARG A 379 11.38 4.84 65.69
N LYS A 380 10.15 5.35 65.54
CA LYS A 380 9.86 6.53 64.70
C LYS A 380 10.66 7.76 65.18
N HIS A 381 10.82 7.95 66.50
CA HIS A 381 11.60 9.05 67.06
C HIS A 381 13.13 8.92 66.85
N ARG A 382 13.70 7.70 66.89
CA ARG A 382 15.13 7.50 66.54
C ARG A 382 15.39 7.76 65.05
N THR A 383 14.47 7.29 64.20
CA THR A 383 14.52 7.53 62.75
C THR A 383 14.41 9.04 62.44
N TYR A 384 13.66 9.78 63.26
CA TYR A 384 13.56 11.23 63.23
C TYR A 384 14.91 11.91 63.55
N GLN A 385 15.59 11.53 64.64
CA GLN A 385 16.91 12.08 64.98
C GLN A 385 17.98 11.78 63.92
N GLU A 386 17.98 10.58 63.33
CA GLU A 386 18.91 10.21 62.25
C GLU A 386 18.66 11.00 60.95
N SER A 387 17.39 11.28 60.64
CA SER A 387 16.99 12.04 59.44
C SER A 387 17.25 13.53 59.59
N LEU A 388 17.10 14.08 60.80
CA LEU A 388 17.39 15.47 61.14
C LEU A 388 18.90 15.77 61.08
N ASN A 389 19.74 14.82 61.50
CA ASN A 389 21.19 14.88 61.34
C ASN A 389 21.63 14.80 59.87
N LYS A 390 20.93 14.02 59.02
CA LYS A 390 21.16 14.00 57.57
C LYS A 390 20.72 15.29 56.87
N LEU A 391 19.60 15.89 57.28
CA LEU A 391 19.13 17.18 56.75
C LEU A 391 20.07 18.33 57.13
N SER A 392 20.58 18.34 58.36
CA SER A 392 21.59 19.34 58.78
C SER A 392 22.88 19.26 57.95
N SER A 393 23.23 18.09 57.40
CA SER A 393 24.37 17.93 56.48
C SER A 393 24.12 18.39 55.04
N LEU A 394 22.85 18.44 54.60
CA LEU A 394 22.46 18.84 53.23
C LEU A 394 22.24 20.35 53.08
N VAL A 395 22.01 21.07 54.18
CA VAL A 395 21.74 22.51 54.20
C VAL A 395 23.03 23.37 54.14
N GLN A 396 24.22 22.76 54.07
CA GLN A 396 25.49 23.48 53.83
C GLN A 396 25.78 23.78 52.34
N HIS A 397 24.85 23.49 51.42
CA HIS A 397 24.98 23.89 50.03
C HIS A 397 23.84 24.83 49.61
N ASP A 398 24.25 26.04 49.24
CA ASP A 398 23.42 27.19 48.88
C ASP A 398 22.30 26.84 47.89
N TYR A 399 21.05 26.90 48.36
CA TYR A 399 19.89 27.11 47.52
C TYR A 399 19.03 28.22 48.13
N GLN A 400 19.10 29.42 47.53
CA GLN A 400 18.16 30.50 47.80
C GLN A 400 16.83 30.21 47.07
N ILE A 401 15.75 30.04 47.83
CA ILE A 401 14.38 30.16 47.32
C ILE A 401 13.87 31.56 47.73
N PRO A 402 13.49 32.43 46.79
CA PRO A 402 12.88 33.71 47.12
C PRO A 402 11.38 33.56 47.42
N GLY A 403 10.90 34.20 48.49
CA GLY A 403 9.64 34.92 48.37
C GLY A 403 8.48 34.67 49.36
N ARG A 404 8.61 33.90 50.45
CA ARG A 404 7.69 33.98 51.60
C ARG A 404 8.41 33.60 52.90
N SER A 405 8.32 34.44 53.93
CA SER A 405 8.96 34.15 55.21
C SER A 405 8.23 33.03 55.94
N ILE A 406 9.00 32.19 56.63
CA ILE A 406 8.54 31.11 57.50
C ILE A 406 7.58 31.63 58.60
N GLU A 407 7.58 32.94 58.88
CA GLU A 407 6.70 33.60 59.84
C GLU A 407 5.22 33.68 59.39
N ASP A 408 4.94 33.78 58.08
CA ASP A 408 3.55 33.82 57.59
C ASP A 408 2.88 32.43 57.65
N ALA A 409 3.67 31.35 57.56
CA ALA A 409 3.20 29.97 57.72
C ALA A 409 2.93 29.61 59.19
N LEU A 410 3.67 30.22 60.13
CA LEU A 410 3.48 30.03 61.57
C LEU A 410 2.23 30.74 62.10
N LYS A 411 1.88 31.90 61.53
CA LYS A 411 0.68 32.67 61.93
C LYS A 411 -0.65 32.02 61.50
N ALA A 412 -0.66 31.31 60.38
CA ALA A 412 -1.81 30.52 59.92
C ALA A 412 -2.02 29.22 60.72
N LEU A 413 -1.01 28.76 61.47
CA LEU A 413 -1.07 27.56 62.30
C LEU A 413 -1.76 27.83 63.65
N ASP A 414 -1.58 29.03 64.22
CA ASP A 414 -2.24 29.46 65.47
C ASP A 414 -3.76 29.62 65.33
N GLU A 415 -4.24 30.06 64.15
CA GLU A 415 -5.68 30.22 63.89
C GLU A 415 -6.42 28.88 63.69
N GLN A 416 -5.72 27.79 63.35
CA GLN A 416 -6.35 26.47 63.19
C GLN A 416 -6.50 25.69 64.51
N MET A 417 -5.77 26.07 65.56
CA MET A 417 -5.76 25.36 66.82
C MET A 417 -7.03 25.59 67.67
N ILE A 418 -7.70 26.74 67.49
CA ILE A 418 -8.97 27.08 68.16
C ILE A 418 -10.17 26.31 67.55
N LYS A 419 -10.04 25.73 66.34
CA LYS A 419 -11.13 24.99 65.66
C LYS A 419 -11.15 23.48 65.92
N PHE A 420 -10.20 22.93 66.67
CA PHE A 420 -9.97 21.48 66.72
C PHE A 420 -10.90 20.71 67.67
N GLU A 421 -11.41 21.34 68.74
CA GLU A 421 -12.25 20.64 69.74
C GLU A 421 -13.74 20.63 69.40
N SER A 422 -14.23 21.46 68.45
CA SER A 422 -15.60 21.38 67.93
C SER A 422 -15.78 20.35 66.80
N GLN A 423 -14.70 19.74 66.30
CA GLN A 423 -14.70 18.94 65.07
C GLN A 423 -14.79 17.43 65.29
N ASN A 424 -14.82 16.94 66.53
CA ASN A 424 -14.82 15.50 66.80
C ASN A 424 -16.22 14.85 66.65
N GLU A 425 -17.29 15.56 67.03
CA GLU A 425 -18.67 15.16 66.69
C GLU A 425 -18.96 15.34 65.18
N GLU A 426 -18.34 16.35 64.57
CA GLU A 426 -18.47 16.57 63.13
C GLU A 426 -17.66 15.55 62.31
N ARG A 427 -16.56 15.01 62.84
CA ARG A 427 -15.82 13.89 62.24
C ARG A 427 -16.65 12.62 62.17
N GLU A 428 -17.39 12.29 63.22
CA GLU A 428 -18.28 11.12 63.24
C GLU A 428 -19.54 11.33 62.37
N ARG A 429 -20.10 12.55 62.33
CA ARG A 429 -21.16 12.88 61.35
C ARG A 429 -20.64 12.80 59.91
N ARG A 430 -19.46 13.35 59.62
CA ARG A 430 -18.80 13.27 58.30
C ARG A 430 -18.41 11.84 57.95
N LYS A 431 -18.08 10.98 58.91
CA LYS A 431 -17.79 9.56 58.66
C LYS A 431 -19.06 8.80 58.24
N ARG A 432 -20.17 8.98 58.96
CA ARG A 432 -21.47 8.38 58.59
C ARG A 432 -22.11 8.99 57.35
N GLN A 433 -21.79 10.24 57.04
CA GLN A 433 -22.19 10.87 55.79
C GLN A 433 -21.34 10.35 54.62
N ARG A 434 -20.03 10.17 54.82
CA ARG A 434 -19.13 9.57 53.82
C ARG A 434 -19.41 8.08 53.55
N GLU A 435 -19.77 7.30 54.56
CA GLU A 435 -20.24 5.92 54.34
C GLU A 435 -21.52 5.91 53.49
N ARG A 436 -22.41 6.88 53.69
CA ARG A 436 -23.61 7.06 52.84
C ARG A 436 -23.25 7.51 51.43
N GLU A 437 -22.35 8.47 51.27
CA GLU A 437 -21.87 8.94 49.96
C GLU A 437 -21.12 7.84 49.20
N TRP A 438 -20.37 6.99 49.90
CA TRP A 438 -19.70 5.83 49.31
C TRP A 438 -20.69 4.76 48.85
N HIS A 439 -21.74 4.49 49.64
CA HIS A 439 -22.81 3.59 49.22
C HIS A 439 -23.56 4.14 47.99
N LEU A 440 -23.88 5.44 47.98
CA LEU A 440 -24.51 6.09 46.83
C LEU A 440 -23.60 6.03 45.59
N PHE A 441 -22.30 6.27 45.75
CA PHE A 441 -21.32 6.16 44.68
C PHE A 441 -21.23 4.75 44.09
N MET A 442 -21.22 3.71 44.94
CA MET A 442 -21.25 2.32 44.48
C MET A 442 -22.58 1.95 43.82
N ASP A 443 -23.70 2.49 44.28
CA ASP A 443 -25.01 2.33 43.64
C ASP A 443 -25.03 2.97 42.23
N GLU A 444 -24.42 4.14 42.06
CA GLU A 444 -24.29 4.80 40.76
C GLU A 444 -23.37 4.04 39.80
N ILE A 445 -22.27 3.46 40.30
CA ILE A 445 -21.40 2.55 39.53
C ILE A 445 -22.18 1.32 39.07
N ASN A 446 -22.93 0.67 39.96
CA ASN A 446 -23.74 -0.50 39.64
C ASN A 446 -24.84 -0.15 38.62
N LEU A 447 -25.48 1.01 38.76
CA LEU A 447 -26.48 1.49 37.82
C LEU A 447 -25.90 1.70 36.42
N LEU A 448 -24.70 2.32 36.32
CA LEU A 448 -24.02 2.51 35.04
C LEU A 448 -23.60 1.17 34.42
N GLN A 449 -23.17 0.21 35.25
CA GLN A 449 -22.86 -1.14 34.83
C GLN A 449 -24.09 -1.85 34.22
N ASP A 450 -25.26 -1.74 34.86
CA ASP A 450 -26.51 -2.32 34.37
C ASP A 450 -26.99 -1.67 33.07
N LYS A 451 -26.88 -0.34 32.96
CA LYS A 451 -27.15 0.39 31.71
C LYS A 451 -26.28 -0.13 30.57
N LEU A 452 -24.97 -0.23 30.78
CA LEU A 452 -24.04 -0.69 29.75
C LEU A 452 -24.22 -2.19 29.42
N ASN A 453 -24.58 -3.03 30.40
CA ASN A 453 -24.92 -4.43 30.16
C ASN A 453 -26.19 -4.57 29.30
N THR A 454 -27.20 -3.75 29.55
CA THR A 454 -28.43 -3.70 28.74
C THR A 454 -28.11 -3.18 27.33
N PHE A 455 -27.27 -2.16 27.23
CA PHE A 455 -26.82 -1.59 25.97
C PHE A 455 -26.07 -2.61 25.11
N LYS A 456 -25.18 -3.42 25.73
CA LYS A 456 -24.45 -4.50 25.06
C LYS A 456 -25.36 -5.57 24.42
N GLN A 457 -26.58 -5.75 24.93
CA GLN A 457 -27.52 -6.73 24.38
C GLN A 457 -28.24 -6.25 23.12
N ARG A 458 -28.17 -4.95 22.79
CA ARG A 458 -28.80 -4.39 21.59
C ARG A 458 -28.03 -4.86 20.35
N LYS A 459 -28.73 -5.58 19.48
CA LYS A 459 -28.16 -6.09 18.21
C LYS A 459 -28.56 -5.20 17.05
N ILE A 460 -27.62 -4.96 16.14
CA ILE A 460 -27.90 -4.37 14.84
C ILE A 460 -28.72 -5.39 14.04
N ASN A 461 -29.91 -5.00 13.58
CA ASN A 461 -30.69 -5.85 12.69
C ASN A 461 -30.01 -5.90 11.32
N THR A 462 -29.62 -7.10 10.90
CA THR A 462 -28.92 -7.29 9.62
C THR A 462 -29.85 -7.16 8.42
N GLN A 463 -31.17 -7.15 8.62
CA GLN A 463 -32.16 -7.00 7.56
C GLN A 463 -32.37 -5.54 7.14
N ASP A 464 -31.99 -4.58 7.99
CA ASP A 464 -32.14 -3.16 7.72
C ASP A 464 -31.19 -2.71 6.59
N SER A 465 -31.52 -1.62 5.92
CA SER A 465 -30.64 -1.01 4.92
C SER A 465 -29.31 -0.55 5.54
N ILE A 466 -28.26 -0.43 4.71
CA ILE A 466 -26.94 0.07 5.18
C ILE A 466 -27.09 1.46 5.83
N GLU A 467 -27.94 2.32 5.26
CA GLU A 467 -28.23 3.67 5.77
C GLU A 467 -28.90 3.63 7.16
N GLU A 468 -29.88 2.74 7.36
CA GLU A 468 -30.53 2.52 8.66
C GLU A 468 -29.56 1.94 9.69
N GLN A 469 -28.70 0.99 9.29
CA GLN A 469 -27.67 0.42 10.17
C GLN A 469 -26.63 1.49 10.58
N LEU A 470 -26.20 2.35 9.64
CA LEU A 470 -25.28 3.45 9.93
C LEU A 470 -25.92 4.51 10.84
N HIS A 471 -27.19 4.81 10.64
CA HIS A 471 -27.96 5.70 11.52
C HIS A 471 -28.07 5.11 12.94
N PHE A 472 -28.39 3.81 13.05
CA PHE A 472 -28.44 3.12 14.33
C PHE A 472 -27.09 3.17 15.06
N ILE A 473 -25.97 2.90 14.37
CA ILE A 473 -24.63 2.99 14.96
C ILE A 473 -24.33 4.42 15.44
N ARG A 474 -24.73 5.45 14.68
CA ARG A 474 -24.57 6.85 15.10
C ARG A 474 -25.32 7.13 16.40
N MET A 475 -26.56 6.66 16.52
CA MET A 475 -27.36 6.80 17.74
C MET A 475 -26.71 6.06 18.92
N GLN A 476 -26.21 4.84 18.69
CA GLN A 476 -25.51 4.07 19.74
C GLN A 476 -24.21 4.76 20.19
N ASN A 477 -23.44 5.36 19.28
CA ASN A 477 -22.23 6.11 19.65
C ASN A 477 -22.55 7.36 20.48
N GLN A 478 -23.64 8.08 20.18
CA GLN A 478 -24.09 9.22 20.98
C GLN A 478 -24.48 8.80 22.41
N GLU A 479 -25.13 7.64 22.56
CA GLU A 479 -25.46 7.08 23.88
C GLU A 479 -24.20 6.62 24.64
N LEU A 480 -23.19 6.10 23.95
CA LEU A 480 -21.86 5.80 24.54
C LEU A 480 -21.08 7.05 24.93
N ASP A 481 -21.28 8.19 24.25
CA ASP A 481 -20.75 9.49 24.68
C ASP A 481 -21.38 9.92 26.01
N GLN A 482 -22.70 9.79 26.15
CA GLN A 482 -23.39 10.06 27.40
C GLN A 482 -22.89 9.17 28.55
N TYR A 483 -22.69 7.87 28.32
CA TYR A 483 -22.12 6.98 29.35
C TYR A 483 -20.66 7.29 29.68
N GLN A 484 -19.86 7.79 28.73
CA GLN A 484 -18.50 8.23 28.98
C GLN A 484 -18.47 9.50 29.84
N ASP A 485 -19.43 10.41 29.63
CA ASP A 485 -19.60 11.61 30.46
C ASP A 485 -20.07 11.23 31.88
N GLU A 486 -21.06 10.34 32.03
CA GLU A 486 -21.49 9.78 33.32
C GLU A 486 -20.29 9.13 34.05
N LEU A 487 -19.48 8.32 33.35
CA LEU A 487 -18.29 7.69 33.93
C LEU A 487 -17.21 8.71 34.33
N SER A 488 -17.04 9.79 33.56
CA SER A 488 -16.07 10.85 33.86
C SER A 488 -16.48 11.64 35.10
N GLN A 489 -17.78 11.91 35.27
CA GLN A 489 -18.34 12.50 36.47
C GLN A 489 -18.14 11.58 37.68
N LEU A 490 -18.41 10.28 37.55
CA LEU A 490 -18.16 9.29 38.61
C LEU A 490 -16.68 9.19 38.97
N LYS A 491 -15.78 9.20 37.97
CA LYS A 491 -14.34 9.19 38.19
C LYS A 491 -13.88 10.45 38.94
N GLN A 492 -14.40 11.61 38.56
CA GLN A 492 -14.11 12.87 39.25
C GLN A 492 -14.66 12.85 40.68
N HIS A 493 -15.88 12.36 40.89
CA HIS A 493 -16.50 12.22 42.21
C HIS A 493 -15.68 11.28 43.11
N GLY A 494 -15.29 10.11 42.60
CA GLY A 494 -14.42 9.17 43.30
C GLY A 494 -13.04 9.75 43.61
N GLN A 495 -12.45 10.55 42.70
CA GLN A 495 -11.19 11.25 42.95
C GLN A 495 -11.33 12.31 44.04
N THR A 496 -12.42 13.09 44.05
CA THR A 496 -12.69 14.06 45.11
C THR A 496 -12.84 13.39 46.47
N MET A 497 -13.54 12.25 46.54
CA MET A 497 -13.66 11.46 47.77
C MET A 497 -12.30 10.93 48.25
N CYS A 498 -11.40 10.53 47.34
CA CYS A 498 -10.06 10.03 47.69
C CYS A 498 -9.10 11.15 48.14
N ILE A 499 -9.22 12.37 47.60
CA ILE A 499 -8.36 13.51 47.95
C ILE A 499 -8.69 14.05 49.35
N GLU A 500 -9.97 14.03 49.75
CA GLU A 500 -10.42 14.52 51.05
C GLU A 500 -9.95 13.67 52.24
N ASP A 501 -9.50 12.43 52.01
CA ASP A 501 -9.04 11.51 53.04
C ASP A 501 -7.54 11.60 53.38
N GLY A 502 -6.76 12.48 52.71
CA GLY A 502 -5.33 12.68 53.01
C GLY A 502 -4.46 11.44 52.78
N GLY A 503 -5.01 10.40 52.14
CA GLY A 503 -4.34 9.17 51.76
C GLY A 503 -4.86 8.70 50.40
N SER A 504 -3.95 8.30 49.51
CA SER A 504 -4.30 7.81 48.17
C SER A 504 -5.04 6.47 48.24
N MET A 505 -6.35 6.48 48.50
CA MET A 505 -7.16 5.31 48.18
C MET A 505 -7.25 5.18 46.65
N PRO A 506 -6.92 4.01 46.08
CA PRO A 506 -7.12 3.77 44.66
C PRO A 506 -8.62 3.79 44.34
N LEU A 507 -8.97 4.34 43.17
CA LEU A 507 -10.34 4.26 42.63
C LEU A 507 -10.81 2.79 42.57
N PRO A 508 -12.13 2.52 42.75
CA PRO A 508 -12.68 1.19 42.57
C PRO A 508 -12.28 0.58 41.22
N SER A 509 -11.93 -0.70 41.23
CA SER A 509 -11.59 -1.46 40.02
C SER A 509 -12.71 -1.49 38.98
N GLU A 510 -13.95 -1.32 39.43
CA GLU A 510 -15.19 -1.25 38.68
C GLU A 510 -15.20 -0.08 37.70
N ILE A 511 -14.60 1.07 38.05
CA ILE A 511 -14.46 2.21 37.13
C ILE A 511 -13.56 1.86 35.95
N HIS A 512 -12.47 1.13 36.19
CA HIS A 512 -11.59 0.67 35.12
C HIS A 512 -12.27 -0.38 34.23
N LEU A 513 -13.10 -1.25 34.82
CA LEU A 513 -13.89 -2.22 34.07
C LEU A 513 -14.92 -1.53 33.16
N LEU A 514 -15.65 -0.53 33.68
CA LEU A 514 -16.62 0.26 32.91
C LEU A 514 -15.95 1.04 31.79
N GLN A 515 -14.80 1.67 32.06
CA GLN A 515 -14.01 2.35 31.03
C GLN A 515 -13.61 1.38 29.90
N SER A 516 -13.12 0.20 30.28
CA SER A 516 -12.73 -0.84 29.31
C SER A 516 -13.92 -1.33 28.50
N MET A 517 -15.10 -1.47 29.13
CA MET A 517 -16.32 -1.91 28.44
C MET A 517 -16.84 -0.87 27.45
N ILE A 518 -16.82 0.43 27.80
CA ILE A 518 -17.17 1.52 26.88
C ILE A 518 -16.20 1.54 25.70
N THR A 519 -14.89 1.46 25.95
CA THR A 519 -13.88 1.43 24.89
C THR A 519 -14.07 0.24 23.95
N PHE A 520 -14.30 -0.96 24.49
CA PHE A 520 -14.58 -2.16 23.71
C PHE A 520 -15.83 -2.01 22.84
N LEU A 521 -16.93 -1.49 23.39
CA LEU A 521 -18.17 -1.28 22.64
C LEU A 521 -17.99 -0.25 21.52
N ARG A 522 -17.28 0.85 21.78
CA ARG A 522 -16.93 1.85 20.74
C ARG A 522 -16.14 1.22 19.61
N GLU A 523 -15.15 0.40 19.93
CA GLU A 523 -14.33 -0.27 18.94
C GLU A 523 -15.18 -1.23 18.07
N GLN A 524 -16.07 -2.02 18.68
CA GLN A 524 -16.99 -2.89 17.95
C GLN A 524 -17.91 -2.11 16.99
N PHE A 525 -18.50 -1.00 17.44
CA PHE A 525 -19.35 -0.16 16.60
C PHE A 525 -18.57 0.53 15.48
N GLU A 526 -17.35 1.00 15.74
CA GLU A 526 -16.52 1.63 14.72
C GLU A 526 -16.04 0.60 13.68
N GLN A 527 -15.62 -0.58 14.09
CA GLN A 527 -15.29 -1.69 13.17
C GLN A 527 -16.49 -2.01 12.26
N ARG A 528 -17.70 -2.12 12.84
CA ARG A 528 -18.92 -2.37 12.07
C ARG A 528 -19.28 -1.20 11.14
N ARG A 529 -19.09 0.04 11.58
CA ARG A 529 -19.31 1.24 10.76
C ARG A 529 -18.37 1.28 9.57
N GLN A 530 -17.08 0.99 9.76
CA GLN A 530 -16.10 0.93 8.68
C GLN A 530 -16.47 -0.14 7.65
N TYR A 531 -16.88 -1.32 8.10
CA TYR A 531 -17.39 -2.38 7.22
C TYR A 531 -18.59 -1.91 6.39
N LEU A 532 -19.58 -1.25 7.02
CA LEU A 532 -20.76 -0.75 6.32
C LEU A 532 -20.44 0.37 5.32
N LEU A 533 -19.54 1.29 5.66
CA LEU A 533 -19.08 2.34 4.75
C LEU A 533 -18.31 1.76 3.56
N GLN A 534 -17.53 0.71 3.76
CA GLN A 534 -16.85 0.01 2.67
C GLN A 534 -17.84 -0.71 1.74
N ALA A 535 -18.87 -1.35 2.32
CA ALA A 535 -19.95 -1.98 1.55
C ALA A 535 -20.74 -0.95 0.74
N GLU A 536 -21.08 0.20 1.33
CA GLU A 536 -21.74 1.32 0.65
C GLU A 536 -20.91 1.84 -0.54
N ARG A 537 -19.62 2.12 -0.33
CA ARG A 537 -18.72 2.56 -1.41
C ARG A 537 -18.63 1.53 -2.54
N SER A 538 -18.54 0.24 -2.19
CA SER A 538 -18.44 -0.84 -3.19
C SER A 538 -19.73 -0.94 -4.01
N ARG A 539 -20.89 -0.81 -3.37
CA ARG A 539 -22.21 -0.72 -4.02
C ARG A 539 -22.26 0.46 -4.99
N ASP A 540 -21.85 1.65 -4.56
CA ASP A 540 -21.96 2.87 -5.36
C ASP A 540 -21.02 2.82 -6.58
N ILE A 541 -19.80 2.29 -6.42
CA ILE A 541 -18.88 2.05 -7.54
C ILE A 541 -19.51 1.08 -8.55
N TYR A 542 -20.08 -0.03 -8.08
CA TYR A 542 -20.75 -1.00 -8.94
C TYR A 542 -21.93 -0.38 -9.70
N LEU A 543 -22.78 0.39 -9.03
CA LEU A 543 -23.93 1.04 -9.66
C LEU A 543 -23.54 2.09 -10.69
N ASN A 544 -22.48 2.87 -10.41
CA ASN A 544 -21.94 3.82 -11.39
C ASN A 544 -21.38 3.10 -12.61
N GLU A 545 -20.68 1.99 -12.41
CA GLU A 545 -20.15 1.19 -13.52
C GLU A 545 -21.29 0.55 -14.34
N CYS A 546 -22.38 0.11 -13.70
CA CYS A 546 -23.57 -0.38 -14.41
C CYS A 546 -24.16 0.69 -15.34
N LYS A 547 -24.24 1.94 -14.88
CA LYS A 547 -24.72 3.06 -15.71
C LYS A 547 -23.80 3.34 -16.88
N LEU A 548 -22.48 3.43 -16.63
CA LEU A 548 -21.49 3.63 -17.68
C LEU A 548 -21.52 2.53 -18.73
N TYR A 549 -21.66 1.28 -18.28
CA TYR A 549 -21.83 0.13 -19.17
C TYR A 549 -23.09 0.27 -20.02
N GLU A 550 -24.22 0.65 -19.42
CA GLU A 550 -25.48 0.84 -20.14
C GLU A 550 -25.41 1.97 -21.17
N ASP A 551 -24.72 3.07 -20.86
CA ASP A 551 -24.48 4.16 -21.80
C ASP A 551 -23.64 3.71 -23.00
N ILE A 552 -22.55 2.97 -22.76
CA ILE A 552 -21.69 2.42 -23.81
C ILE A 552 -22.46 1.37 -24.65
N PHE A 553 -23.24 0.51 -23.99
CA PHE A 553 -24.10 -0.47 -24.64
C PHE A 553 -25.07 0.21 -25.61
N ASN A 554 -25.79 1.23 -25.12
CA ASN A 554 -26.79 1.96 -25.92
C ASN A 554 -26.14 2.68 -27.10
N LEU A 555 -25.01 3.34 -26.88
CA LEU A 555 -24.23 3.99 -27.94
C LEU A 555 -23.76 2.98 -29.01
N THR A 556 -23.27 1.82 -28.59
CA THR A 556 -22.78 0.78 -29.50
C THR A 556 -23.94 0.20 -30.33
N MET A 557 -25.08 -0.06 -29.69
CA MET A 557 -26.30 -0.51 -30.37
C MET A 557 -26.84 0.54 -31.37
N GLU A 558 -26.81 1.81 -31.01
CA GLU A 558 -27.19 2.91 -31.91
C GLU A 558 -26.25 2.97 -33.13
N ARG A 559 -24.94 2.76 -32.95
CA ARG A 559 -23.97 2.74 -34.06
C ARG A 559 -24.13 1.51 -34.95
N LEU A 560 -24.33 0.34 -34.36
CA LEU A 560 -24.62 -0.90 -35.11
C LEU A 560 -25.89 -0.75 -35.94
N SER A 561 -26.96 -0.19 -35.38
CA SER A 561 -28.21 0.04 -36.11
C SER A 561 -28.10 1.10 -37.22
N ARG A 562 -27.22 2.10 -37.07
CA ARG A 562 -26.98 3.15 -38.08
C ARG A 562 -26.03 2.76 -39.21
N SER A 563 -25.24 1.71 -39.02
CA SER A 563 -24.16 1.32 -39.94
C SER A 563 -24.58 0.79 -41.31
N ILE A 564 -25.87 0.82 -41.64
CA ILE A 564 -26.45 0.50 -42.96
C ILE A 564 -26.20 1.63 -43.98
N GLN A 565 -25.11 2.40 -43.84
CA GLN A 565 -24.59 3.20 -44.95
C GLN A 565 -23.58 2.34 -45.70
N VAL A 566 -23.97 1.87 -46.88
CA VAL A 566 -23.13 1.01 -47.72
C VAL A 566 -21.83 1.75 -48.04
N ALA A 567 -20.72 1.28 -47.46
CA ALA A 567 -19.41 1.80 -47.78
C ALA A 567 -19.13 1.60 -49.28
N SER A 568 -18.62 2.64 -49.93
CA SER A 568 -18.39 2.66 -51.38
C SER A 568 -16.94 2.35 -51.76
N THR A 569 -16.04 2.24 -50.77
CA THR A 569 -14.62 1.95 -50.98
C THR A 569 -14.05 0.95 -49.96
N SER A 570 -12.98 0.25 -50.35
CA SER A 570 -12.22 -0.68 -49.47
C SER A 570 -11.80 -0.03 -48.15
N ASP A 571 -11.30 1.21 -48.21
CA ASP A 571 -10.85 1.95 -47.02
C ASP A 571 -11.99 2.25 -46.04
N GLN A 572 -13.20 2.50 -46.54
CA GLN A 572 -14.37 2.73 -45.68
C GLN A 572 -14.78 1.43 -44.96
N TYR A 573 -14.73 0.29 -45.67
CA TYR A 573 -14.96 -1.02 -45.06
C TYR A 573 -13.89 -1.37 -44.01
N ALA A 574 -12.62 -1.05 -44.27
CA ALA A 574 -11.54 -1.28 -43.32
C ALA A 574 -11.68 -0.42 -42.05
N ARG A 575 -12.11 0.84 -42.19
CA ARG A 575 -12.41 1.72 -41.04
C ARG A 575 -13.58 1.19 -40.23
N GLN A 576 -14.69 0.84 -40.86
CA GLN A 576 -15.86 0.27 -40.18
C GLN A 576 -15.48 -1.02 -39.42
N LEU A 577 -14.71 -1.92 -40.05
CA LEU A 577 -14.20 -3.12 -39.40
C LEU A 577 -13.34 -2.80 -38.17
N SER A 578 -12.44 -1.81 -38.26
CA SER A 578 -11.62 -1.39 -37.12
C SER A 578 -12.46 -0.83 -35.97
N GLU A 579 -13.52 -0.07 -36.29
CA GLU A 579 -14.43 0.47 -35.28
C GLU A 579 -15.20 -0.63 -34.55
N TYR A 580 -15.69 -1.66 -35.26
CA TYR A 580 -16.35 -2.80 -34.61
C TYR A 580 -15.42 -3.60 -33.69
N LYS A 581 -14.17 -3.80 -34.10
CA LYS A 581 -13.17 -4.46 -33.24
C LYS A 581 -12.94 -3.65 -31.95
N ILE A 582 -12.84 -2.32 -32.07
CA ILE A 582 -12.71 -1.43 -30.90
C ILE A 582 -13.96 -1.51 -30.00
N TYR A 583 -15.18 -1.48 -30.56
CA TYR A 583 -16.40 -1.61 -29.74
C TYR A 583 -16.47 -2.96 -29.03
N ASN A 584 -16.09 -4.05 -29.69
CA ASN A 584 -16.07 -5.38 -29.08
C ASN A 584 -15.13 -5.42 -27.87
N GLU A 585 -13.92 -4.89 -28.01
CA GLU A 585 -12.93 -4.80 -26.93
C GLU A 585 -13.44 -3.94 -25.77
N GLN A 586 -14.08 -2.80 -26.05
CA GLN A 586 -14.65 -1.91 -25.03
C GLN A 586 -15.77 -2.58 -24.24
N ILE A 587 -16.69 -3.28 -24.92
CA ILE A 587 -17.78 -4.01 -24.27
C ILE A 587 -17.23 -5.18 -23.43
N ALA A 588 -16.28 -5.94 -23.97
CA ALA A 588 -15.64 -7.05 -23.27
C ALA A 588 -14.91 -6.59 -22.00
N GLU A 589 -14.16 -5.49 -22.07
CA GLU A 589 -13.44 -4.95 -20.93
C GLU A 589 -14.41 -4.42 -19.86
N LYS A 590 -15.47 -3.71 -20.27
CA LYS A 590 -16.48 -3.21 -19.33
C LYS A 590 -17.27 -4.34 -18.66
N HIS A 591 -17.60 -5.39 -19.41
CA HIS A 591 -18.24 -6.58 -18.87
C HIS A 591 -17.34 -7.29 -17.83
N ARG A 592 -16.04 -7.42 -18.11
CA ARG A 592 -15.06 -7.95 -17.15
C ARG A 592 -14.98 -7.08 -15.88
N GLN A 593 -14.94 -5.76 -16.03
CA GLN A 593 -14.91 -4.84 -14.89
C GLN A 593 -16.16 -4.98 -14.00
N LEU A 594 -17.34 -5.11 -14.61
CA LEU A 594 -18.58 -5.35 -13.90
C LEU A 594 -18.55 -6.66 -13.09
N ASN A 595 -18.05 -7.75 -13.66
CA ASN A 595 -17.97 -9.04 -12.97
C ASN A 595 -17.03 -8.97 -11.76
N ILE A 596 -15.87 -8.33 -11.92
CA ILE A 596 -14.93 -8.12 -10.81
C ILE A 596 -15.55 -7.26 -9.69
N LEU A 597 -16.28 -6.21 -10.05
CA LEU A 597 -16.94 -5.35 -9.06
C LEU A 597 -18.09 -6.08 -8.37
N TYR A 598 -18.86 -6.87 -9.10
CA TYR A 598 -19.94 -7.69 -8.56
C TYR A 598 -19.42 -8.72 -7.56
N ASP A 599 -18.30 -9.39 -7.86
CA ASP A 599 -17.67 -10.36 -6.96
C ASP A 599 -17.15 -9.74 -5.66
N LYS A 600 -16.79 -8.44 -5.69
CA LYS A 600 -16.35 -7.68 -4.52
C LYS A 600 -17.49 -7.22 -3.62
N LEU A 601 -18.74 -7.32 -4.05
CA LEU A 601 -19.90 -6.97 -3.23
C LEU A 601 -20.11 -8.01 -2.13
N ASP A 602 -20.63 -7.57 -0.97
CA ASP A 602 -21.07 -8.48 0.07
C ASP A 602 -22.23 -9.37 -0.41
N HIS A 603 -22.48 -10.47 0.31
CA HIS A 603 -23.46 -11.47 -0.10
C HIS A 603 -24.89 -10.91 -0.25
N ASP A 604 -25.29 -10.01 0.65
CA ASP A 604 -26.64 -9.46 0.66
C ASP A 604 -26.81 -8.48 -0.51
N THR A 605 -25.82 -7.63 -0.76
CA THR A 605 -25.81 -6.72 -1.91
C THR A 605 -25.77 -7.48 -3.23
N ARG A 606 -24.97 -8.55 -3.35
CA ARG A 606 -24.99 -9.42 -4.54
C ARG A 606 -26.37 -10.00 -4.81
N THR A 607 -27.02 -10.54 -3.78
CA THR A 607 -28.35 -11.13 -3.89
C THR A 607 -29.38 -10.11 -4.39
N ARG A 608 -29.32 -8.86 -3.88
CA ARG A 608 -30.21 -7.78 -4.32
C ARG A 608 -30.03 -7.41 -5.80
N TYR A 609 -28.79 -7.40 -6.30
CA TYR A 609 -28.47 -6.99 -7.68
C TYR A 609 -28.29 -8.15 -8.67
N LEU A 610 -28.43 -9.39 -8.24
CA LEU A 610 -28.21 -10.59 -9.06
C LEU A 610 -29.01 -10.57 -10.35
N LYS A 611 -30.30 -10.19 -10.27
CA LYS A 611 -31.16 -10.11 -11.45
C LYS A 611 -30.64 -9.07 -12.45
N GLN A 612 -30.32 -7.86 -11.98
CA GLN A 612 -29.79 -6.80 -12.84
C GLN A 612 -28.45 -7.19 -13.46
N HIS A 613 -27.58 -7.85 -12.70
CA HIS A 613 -26.28 -8.31 -13.18
C HIS A 613 -26.44 -9.34 -14.30
N ASN A 614 -27.26 -10.37 -14.09
CA ASN A 614 -27.54 -11.40 -15.08
C ASN A 614 -28.20 -10.82 -16.35
N ASP A 615 -29.08 -9.82 -16.20
CA ASP A 615 -29.70 -9.13 -17.34
C ASP A 615 -28.65 -8.35 -18.15
N LEU A 616 -27.68 -7.70 -17.51
CA LEU A 616 -26.58 -7.00 -18.18
C LEU A 616 -25.60 -7.97 -18.87
N GLU A 617 -25.25 -9.07 -18.22
CA GLU A 617 -24.40 -10.13 -18.77
C GLU A 617 -25.04 -10.72 -20.03
N LYS A 618 -26.34 -11.07 -19.95
CA LYS A 618 -27.08 -11.59 -21.10
C LYS A 618 -27.08 -10.59 -22.27
N ARG A 619 -27.39 -9.32 -21.99
CA ARG A 619 -27.34 -8.25 -23.01
C ARG A 619 -25.93 -8.09 -23.59
N SER A 620 -24.89 -8.23 -22.77
CA SER A 620 -23.48 -8.19 -23.23
C SER A 620 -23.20 -9.23 -24.28
N ASN A 621 -23.53 -10.48 -23.97
CA ASN A 621 -23.28 -11.61 -24.85
C ASN A 621 -24.06 -11.45 -26.16
N GLU A 622 -25.34 -11.06 -26.11
CA GLU A 622 -26.14 -10.79 -27.30
C GLU A 622 -25.56 -9.67 -28.18
N LEU A 623 -24.97 -8.62 -27.57
CA LEU A 623 -24.32 -7.54 -28.30
C LEU A 623 -22.98 -7.98 -28.91
N GLN A 624 -22.16 -8.72 -28.15
CA GLN A 624 -20.89 -9.26 -28.64
C GLN A 624 -21.10 -10.19 -29.83
N ASP A 625 -22.09 -11.08 -29.76
CA ASP A 625 -22.46 -11.97 -30.87
C ASP A 625 -22.80 -11.15 -32.12
N LYS A 626 -23.61 -10.09 -31.99
CA LYS A 626 -23.93 -9.19 -33.11
C LYS A 626 -22.69 -8.46 -33.66
N ILE A 627 -21.77 -8.00 -32.80
CA ILE A 627 -20.54 -7.34 -33.26
C ILE A 627 -19.65 -8.33 -34.00
N ILE A 628 -19.53 -9.57 -33.52
CA ILE A 628 -18.77 -10.64 -34.16
C ILE A 628 -19.35 -10.97 -35.52
N GLU A 629 -20.67 -11.14 -35.62
CA GLU A 629 -21.36 -11.36 -36.90
C GLU A 629 -21.06 -10.25 -37.92
N GLN A 630 -21.15 -8.98 -37.50
CA GLN A 630 -20.80 -7.85 -38.36
C GLN A 630 -19.31 -7.86 -38.74
N THR A 631 -18.42 -8.14 -37.78
CA THR A 631 -16.98 -8.22 -38.03
C THR A 631 -16.65 -9.27 -39.10
N ILE A 632 -17.23 -10.48 -38.99
CA ILE A 632 -17.07 -11.55 -39.97
C ILE A 632 -17.60 -11.13 -41.33
N TYR A 633 -18.77 -10.49 -41.38
CA TYR A 633 -19.37 -9.97 -42.61
C TYR A 633 -18.46 -8.95 -43.31
N TYR A 634 -17.92 -7.98 -42.57
CA TYR A 634 -17.02 -6.96 -43.11
C TYR A 634 -15.66 -7.51 -43.54
N GLU A 635 -15.11 -8.49 -42.81
CA GLU A 635 -13.90 -9.22 -43.23
C GLU A 635 -14.10 -9.97 -44.54
N TYR A 636 -15.26 -10.61 -44.71
CA TYR A 636 -15.64 -11.26 -45.96
C TYR A 636 -15.74 -10.27 -47.12
N LEU A 637 -16.41 -9.13 -46.92
CA LEU A 637 -16.52 -8.07 -47.95
C LEU A 637 -15.15 -7.52 -48.35
N LEU A 638 -14.28 -7.23 -47.39
CA LEU A 638 -12.91 -6.78 -47.67
C LEU A 638 -12.09 -7.81 -48.43
N ARG A 639 -12.26 -9.10 -48.12
CA ARG A 639 -11.59 -10.18 -48.86
C ARG A 639 -12.04 -10.20 -50.32
N ILE A 640 -13.34 -10.17 -50.58
CA ILE A 640 -13.89 -10.11 -51.95
C ILE A 640 -13.38 -8.86 -52.67
N TRP A 641 -13.36 -7.72 -51.98
CA TRP A 641 -12.93 -6.46 -52.58
C TRP A 641 -11.45 -6.51 -53.01
N ARG A 642 -10.57 -7.06 -52.16
CA ARG A 642 -9.15 -7.26 -52.50
C ARG A 642 -8.96 -8.25 -53.65
N GLU A 643 -9.73 -9.32 -53.69
CA GLU A 643 -9.71 -10.26 -54.82
C GLU A 643 -10.14 -9.55 -56.12
N TYR A 644 -11.14 -8.68 -56.03
CA TYR A 644 -11.61 -7.88 -57.17
C TYR A 644 -10.56 -6.85 -57.63
N GLU A 645 -9.92 -6.13 -56.72
CA GLU A 645 -8.82 -5.20 -57.03
C GLU A 645 -7.64 -5.92 -57.69
N THR A 646 -7.25 -7.08 -57.16
CA THR A 646 -6.18 -7.91 -57.76
C THR A 646 -6.53 -8.31 -59.19
N ARG A 647 -7.76 -8.81 -59.43
CA ARG A 647 -8.22 -9.16 -60.79
C ARG A 647 -8.30 -7.96 -61.72
N LEU A 648 -8.67 -6.79 -61.20
CA LEU A 648 -8.68 -5.56 -61.99
C LEU A 648 -7.27 -5.13 -62.40
N ASP A 649 -6.31 -5.23 -61.49
CA ASP A 649 -4.91 -4.92 -61.79
C ASP A 649 -4.30 -5.95 -62.75
N ASP A 650 -4.64 -7.23 -62.64
CA ASP A 650 -4.28 -8.26 -63.63
C ASP A 650 -4.82 -7.90 -65.03
N ILE A 651 -6.10 -7.49 -65.11
CA ILE A 651 -6.70 -7.07 -66.38
C ILE A 651 -6.02 -5.80 -66.92
N ARG A 652 -5.71 -4.82 -66.07
CA ARG A 652 -4.95 -3.63 -66.47
C ARG A 652 -3.58 -4.01 -67.03
N HIS A 653 -2.88 -4.93 -66.37
CA HIS A 653 -1.58 -5.40 -66.83
C HIS A 653 -1.69 -6.11 -68.19
N GLN A 654 -2.70 -6.96 -68.38
CA GLN A 654 -2.99 -7.59 -69.66
C GLN A 654 -3.31 -6.57 -70.75
N ILE A 655 -4.06 -5.51 -70.43
CA ILE A 655 -4.35 -4.41 -71.37
C ILE A 655 -3.05 -3.68 -71.74
N ASP A 656 -2.19 -3.38 -70.77
CA ASP A 656 -0.90 -2.72 -71.01
C ASP A 656 0.04 -3.59 -71.88
N GLU A 657 0.04 -4.91 -71.69
CA GLU A 657 0.76 -5.85 -72.55
C GLU A 657 0.23 -5.86 -73.98
N ILE A 658 -1.10 -5.90 -74.15
CA ILE A 658 -1.75 -5.82 -75.47
C ILE A 658 -1.41 -4.49 -76.15
N GLN A 659 -1.41 -3.37 -75.42
CA GLN A 659 -1.03 -2.06 -75.95
C GLN A 659 0.42 -2.02 -76.45
N LYS A 660 1.35 -2.66 -75.73
CA LYS A 660 2.77 -2.76 -76.13
C LYS A 660 2.94 -3.53 -77.45
N GLN A 661 2.06 -4.49 -77.74
CA GLN A 661 2.13 -5.33 -78.94
C GLN A 661 1.45 -4.74 -80.19
N LEU A 662 0.63 -3.67 -80.06
CA LEU A 662 -0.09 -3.07 -81.19
C LEU A 662 0.70 -1.93 -81.87
N PRO A 663 0.78 -1.88 -83.22
CA PRO A 663 1.42 -0.78 -83.95
C PRO A 663 0.67 0.55 -83.78
N LEU A 664 1.43 1.65 -83.69
CA LEU A 664 1.01 2.99 -83.25
C LEU A 664 -0.25 3.56 -83.90
N THR A 665 -0.59 3.17 -85.13
CA THR A 665 -1.75 3.69 -85.88
C THR A 665 -3.11 3.08 -85.51
N LYS A 666 -3.17 1.99 -84.72
CA LYS A 666 -4.43 1.39 -84.23
C LYS A 666 -4.70 1.58 -82.73
N ARG A 667 -3.79 2.23 -81.99
CA ARG A 667 -3.86 2.35 -80.52
C ARG A 667 -5.03 3.20 -80.01
N LEU A 668 -5.49 4.19 -80.76
CA LEU A 668 -6.53 5.13 -80.29
C LEU A 668 -7.96 4.55 -80.36
N LEU A 669 -8.31 3.82 -81.43
CA LEU A 669 -9.71 3.41 -81.65
C LEU A 669 -10.17 2.24 -80.75
N HIS A 670 -9.27 1.30 -80.45
CA HIS A 670 -9.60 0.15 -79.60
C HIS A 670 -9.53 0.49 -78.10
N PHE A 671 -8.73 1.50 -77.71
CA PHE A 671 -8.64 1.91 -76.32
C PHE A 671 -9.90 2.64 -75.84
N GLU A 672 -10.47 3.54 -76.66
CA GLU A 672 -11.74 4.20 -76.31
C GLU A 672 -12.91 3.22 -76.22
N GLN A 673 -12.95 2.19 -77.07
CA GLN A 673 -13.99 1.15 -77.04
C GLN A 673 -13.86 0.21 -75.84
N ILE A 674 -12.62 -0.19 -75.48
CA ILE A 674 -12.37 -1.02 -74.29
C ILE A 674 -12.62 -0.21 -73.02
N GLN A 675 -12.20 1.05 -72.96
CA GLN A 675 -12.43 1.93 -71.82
C GLN A 675 -13.92 2.23 -71.62
N ALA A 676 -14.69 2.43 -72.70
CA ALA A 676 -16.15 2.56 -72.64
C ALA A 676 -16.85 1.26 -72.19
N ALA A 677 -16.43 0.09 -72.71
CA ALA A 677 -16.94 -1.20 -72.28
C ALA A 677 -16.59 -1.51 -70.81
N PHE A 678 -15.43 -1.08 -70.33
CA PHE A 678 -14.98 -1.25 -68.95
C PHE A 678 -15.74 -0.33 -67.98
N VAL A 679 -16.01 0.92 -68.38
CA VAL A 679 -16.86 1.84 -67.61
C VAL A 679 -18.30 1.32 -67.56
N LEU A 680 -18.84 0.81 -68.67
CA LEU A 680 -20.16 0.19 -68.72
C LEU A 680 -20.24 -1.08 -67.85
N TYR A 681 -19.22 -1.95 -67.87
CA TYR A 681 -19.15 -3.13 -67.01
C TYR A 681 -19.03 -2.75 -65.52
N LYS A 682 -18.27 -1.69 -65.19
CA LYS A 682 -18.15 -1.17 -63.82
C LYS A 682 -19.49 -0.64 -63.29
N VAL A 683 -20.26 0.07 -64.13
CA VAL A 683 -21.61 0.55 -63.79
C VAL A 683 -22.60 -0.60 -63.69
N GLN A 684 -22.57 -1.57 -64.61
CA GLN A 684 -23.51 -2.68 -64.66
C GLN A 684 -23.31 -3.67 -63.50
N LYS A 685 -22.06 -3.90 -63.07
CA LYS A 685 -21.74 -4.81 -61.95
C LYS A 685 -22.00 -4.17 -60.58
N ILE A 686 -21.85 -2.85 -60.46
CA ILE A 686 -22.32 -2.10 -59.29
C ILE A 686 -23.85 -2.25 -59.20
N ILE A 687 -24.59 -2.01 -60.29
CA ILE A 687 -26.06 -2.19 -60.30
C ILE A 687 -26.48 -3.63 -59.94
N PHE A 688 -25.74 -4.66 -60.39
CA PHE A 688 -26.04 -6.08 -60.09
C PHE A 688 -25.63 -6.54 -58.68
N PHE A 689 -24.80 -5.77 -57.97
CA PHE A 689 -24.38 -6.07 -56.59
C PHE A 689 -25.24 -5.31 -55.56
N PHE A 690 -25.97 -4.28 -56.02
CA PHE A 690 -26.91 -3.48 -55.22
C PHE A 690 -28.39 -3.91 -55.38
N LEU A 691 -28.70 -4.72 -56.41
CA LEU A 691 -29.93 -5.52 -56.55
C LEU A 691 -29.69 -6.90 -55.92
#